data_AF-A0A822E1G8-F1
#
_entry.id   AF-A0A822E1G8-F1
#
_cell.length_a   1.000
_cell.length_b   1.000
_cell.length_c   1.000
_cell.angle_alpha   90.00
_cell.angle_beta   90.00
_cell.angle_gamma   90.00
#
_symmetry.space_group_name_H-M   'P 1'
#
loop_
_entity.id
_entity.type
_entity.pdbx_description
1 polymer ?
#
loop_
_entity_poly.entity_id
_entity_poly.type
_entity_poly.pdbx_seq_one_letter_code
_entity_poly.pdbx_strand_id
1 'polypeptide(L)'
;KCSLYRGLLTDSIIRCFVPLVDIYSIFRTVDRSQYEFPLTKANIDDIVALSKPKDIDIINIRSKEEFFDRFIKQINEWLNWFDRFVDIFQHIIDWLKTHNVNRSNQVLIDLIRARDDHKITLIQVRITVDDTLKLLQPFKDIRRLCQLFNCLIPFQILNPGKLDTQGTTTKFLTELKRFQANNTFTVEGKRLCEQNIFINDRQQVQWSLASENQPCDITVEYRSYGANDQYKKLFQKENVSIHKHVLHGQFESQRNGQLLITIDNRNSQIPRIIWYQIKSIGLSTCHLFHGIFDIYFNKCYEQSSEIVLEEDFSQLLDRVFDFINKLLNGDISLRAMTELRAIFCDKNINIRDEVKKLYMNRSNEHNNNRANMLITAVQFQKIQPNEKEIEQVCEWLQIYQYYSHINVIMKCIEKFDLLPSDNEDMKIGHLKHLSGNENCSLREITQAYRILQECFKTLTHQHLQLIKIAVECSNVIHMMKKADLYSQHGRRRFQELRDNLTTQFQLQELNNMILNSWIITYTLIEPFMFKAKNFDDFVLRIAQLTNIEGSSLNHIKIINDNMQLVTLWLSAEETTVLDNALITMEHLFKNGTVDIRLRRLTRQQSYYEIGYSIDRIQVGMKKVRDENDANQQSKENDGIETKKIQFQLSMSDIDDHKRQLTFCNVDVQQNLIYKKALINGQLKLLKTVENIYHMFIKLELGGHPDYQLRDEHYEIHLQEIQVASMLSDLRSHQNARLENAIQTQIQSLELIYHTLKTAYDKWIQNLKKYRQECSLLKLFSNREIMILIILLRTSNAPNSIRRRLFKKLFEFEDLKNQNEEEQKLTMHCLAHYLRSLRISHVNLTTDNLRQLYQKHLIDAGSNTDVCLQKLAQFLQNLFEDNREIFEQGQIHDENLQFLVSINPPAPTPNRISFSHDFDLDTC
;
A
#
# COMPACT_ATOMS: atom_id res chain seq x y z
N LYS A 1 -32.70 -5.19 -14.78
CA LYS A 1 -32.72 -3.72 -14.85
C LYS A 1 -32.67 -3.42 -16.34
N CYS A 2 -33.83 -3.17 -16.95
CA CYS A 2 -34.01 -3.21 -18.41
C CYS A 2 -33.32 -2.04 -19.13
N SER A 3 -33.06 -2.22 -20.44
CA SER A 3 -32.31 -1.34 -21.37
C SER A 3 -32.19 0.15 -21.00
N LEU A 4 -31.00 0.71 -21.24
CA LEU A 4 -30.64 2.09 -20.90
C LEU A 4 -31.59 3.14 -21.50
N TYR A 5 -32.17 2.85 -22.66
CA TYR A 5 -33.16 3.67 -23.34
C TYR A 5 -34.62 3.28 -23.06
N ARG A 6 -34.87 2.22 -22.27
CA ARG A 6 -36.23 1.98 -21.78
C ARG A 6 -36.69 3.15 -20.92
N GLY A 7 -35.83 3.84 -20.18
CA GLY A 7 -36.22 5.09 -19.48
C GLY A 7 -36.90 6.13 -20.39
N LEU A 8 -36.46 6.26 -21.65
CA LEU A 8 -37.11 7.11 -22.66
C LEU A 8 -38.48 6.58 -23.12
N LEU A 9 -38.76 5.29 -22.93
CA LEU A 9 -39.96 4.59 -23.43
C LEU A 9 -40.95 4.18 -22.33
N THR A 10 -40.49 3.78 -21.15
CA THR A 10 -41.29 3.17 -20.06
C THR A 10 -41.81 4.16 -19.03
N ASP A 11 -41.22 5.34 -18.88
CA ASP A 11 -41.82 6.44 -18.09
C ASP A 11 -42.82 7.28 -18.89
N SER A 12 -43.28 6.73 -20.03
CA SER A 12 -44.20 7.41 -20.92
C SER A 12 -45.63 7.42 -20.37
N ILE A 13 -45.82 8.29 -19.38
CA ILE A 13 -47.00 9.13 -19.18
C ILE A 13 -47.63 9.58 -20.53
N ILE A 14 -46.85 9.60 -21.62
CA ILE A 14 -47.25 9.88 -23.01
C ILE A 14 -48.54 9.15 -23.41
N ARG A 15 -48.77 7.86 -23.08
CA ARG A 15 -50.05 7.21 -23.45
C ARG A 15 -51.29 7.93 -22.88
N CYS A 16 -51.16 8.58 -21.73
CA CYS A 16 -52.20 9.42 -21.14
C CYS A 16 -52.29 10.84 -21.75
N PHE A 17 -51.23 11.29 -22.45
CA PHE A 17 -51.14 12.60 -23.12
C PHE A 17 -51.36 12.54 -24.65
N VAL A 18 -51.34 11.34 -25.26
CA VAL A 18 -51.61 11.12 -26.71
C VAL A 18 -52.88 11.84 -27.20
N PRO A 19 -54.00 11.89 -26.46
CA PRO A 19 -55.18 12.63 -26.90
C PRO A 19 -54.93 14.13 -27.08
N LEU A 20 -54.01 14.72 -26.31
CA LEU A 20 -53.76 16.17 -26.21
C LEU A 20 -52.68 16.69 -27.16
N VAL A 21 -51.93 15.81 -27.82
CA VAL A 21 -50.81 16.19 -28.70
C VAL A 21 -51.29 16.35 -30.14
N ASP A 22 -51.21 17.56 -30.72
CA ASP A 22 -51.43 17.79 -32.14
C ASP A 22 -50.18 17.37 -32.94
N ILE A 23 -50.21 16.12 -33.40
CA ILE A 23 -49.15 15.50 -34.19
C ILE A 23 -48.87 16.27 -35.48
N TYR A 24 -49.87 16.91 -36.09
CA TYR A 24 -49.69 17.69 -37.32
C TYR A 24 -48.86 18.96 -37.09
N SER A 25 -49.02 19.60 -35.92
CA SER A 25 -48.19 20.73 -35.50
C SER A 25 -46.75 20.30 -35.15
N ILE A 26 -46.57 19.14 -34.51
CA ILE A 26 -45.25 18.57 -34.21
C ILE A 26 -44.53 18.24 -35.51
N PHE A 27 -45.21 17.62 -36.48
CA PHE A 27 -44.63 17.33 -37.78
C PHE A 27 -44.14 18.53 -38.57
N ARG A 28 -44.79 19.69 -38.40
CA ARG A 28 -44.37 20.95 -39.03
C ARG A 28 -43.21 21.63 -38.31
N THR A 29 -43.01 21.32 -37.03
CA THR A 29 -41.99 21.96 -36.18
C THR A 29 -40.75 21.10 -35.98
N VAL A 30 -40.84 19.79 -36.21
CA VAL A 30 -39.70 18.87 -36.19
C VAL A 30 -38.83 19.10 -37.43
N ASP A 31 -37.62 19.59 -37.19
CA ASP A 31 -36.57 19.64 -38.20
C ASP A 31 -36.12 18.22 -38.55
N ARG A 32 -36.54 17.75 -39.73
CA ARG A 32 -36.27 16.39 -40.21
C ARG A 32 -34.78 16.09 -40.34
N SER A 33 -33.97 17.11 -40.62
CA SER A 33 -32.52 16.96 -40.75
C SER A 33 -31.86 16.49 -39.45
N GLN A 34 -32.53 16.65 -38.30
CA GLN A 34 -32.06 16.17 -36.99
C GLN A 34 -32.27 14.67 -36.77
N TYR A 35 -33.04 14.01 -37.63
CA TYR A 35 -33.43 12.60 -37.54
C TYR A 35 -32.97 11.77 -38.75
N GLU A 36 -32.01 12.30 -39.51
CA GLU A 36 -31.24 11.56 -40.52
C GLU A 36 -30.18 10.71 -39.82
N PHE A 37 -30.03 9.45 -40.26
CA PHE A 37 -29.06 8.52 -39.70
C PHE A 37 -27.64 8.92 -40.15
N PRO A 38 -26.63 8.82 -39.27
CA PRO A 38 -25.23 9.12 -39.60
C PRO A 38 -24.73 8.50 -40.90
N LEU A 39 -23.99 9.28 -41.70
CA LEU A 39 -23.34 8.77 -42.90
C LEU A 39 -22.14 7.88 -42.53
N THR A 40 -22.35 6.58 -42.61
CA THR A 40 -21.34 5.55 -42.42
C THR A 40 -20.65 5.18 -43.73
N LYS A 41 -19.34 4.89 -43.67
CA LYS A 41 -18.59 4.29 -44.78
C LYS A 41 -18.75 2.76 -44.75
N ALA A 42 -18.63 2.11 -45.91
CA ALA A 42 -18.76 0.65 -46.04
C ALA A 42 -17.87 -0.15 -45.07
N ASN A 43 -16.64 0.32 -44.82
CA ASN A 43 -15.73 -0.33 -43.88
C ASN A 43 -16.21 -0.30 -42.41
N ILE A 44 -16.94 0.75 -42.01
CA ILE A 44 -17.55 0.85 -40.67
C ILE A 44 -18.79 -0.02 -40.57
N ASP A 45 -19.63 -0.02 -41.61
CA ASP A 45 -20.83 -0.86 -41.66
C ASP A 45 -20.47 -2.35 -41.54
N ASP A 46 -19.42 -2.78 -42.24
CA ASP A 46 -18.87 -4.14 -42.15
C ASP A 46 -18.38 -4.51 -40.74
N ILE A 47 -17.85 -3.53 -39.98
CA ILE A 47 -17.32 -3.72 -38.62
C ILE A 47 -18.46 -3.87 -37.61
N VAL A 48 -19.49 -3.04 -37.70
CA VAL A 48 -20.64 -3.07 -36.77
C VAL A 48 -21.44 -4.37 -36.98
N ALA A 49 -21.48 -4.88 -38.22
CA ALA A 49 -22.13 -6.14 -38.59
C ALA A 49 -23.64 -6.18 -38.23
N LEU A 50 -24.29 -5.01 -38.21
CA LEU A 50 -25.74 -4.83 -38.11
C LEU A 50 -26.23 -4.09 -39.35
N SER A 51 -27.46 -4.40 -39.78
CA SER A 51 -28.11 -3.65 -40.85
C SER A 51 -28.21 -2.18 -40.48
N LYS A 52 -27.73 -1.31 -41.36
CA LYS A 52 -27.85 0.14 -41.20
C LYS A 52 -29.33 0.52 -41.00
N PRO A 53 -29.68 1.20 -39.90
CA PRO A 53 -31.02 1.70 -39.69
C PRO A 53 -31.42 2.69 -40.79
N LYS A 54 -32.71 2.71 -41.14
CA LYS A 54 -33.24 3.72 -42.05
C LYS A 54 -33.38 5.05 -41.33
N ASP A 55 -33.37 6.15 -42.07
CA ASP A 55 -33.77 7.45 -41.53
C ASP A 55 -35.15 7.35 -40.87
N ILE A 56 -35.35 8.12 -39.81
CA ILE A 56 -36.64 8.16 -39.12
C ILE A 56 -37.61 8.92 -40.02
N ASP A 57 -38.25 8.18 -40.92
CA ASP A 57 -39.28 8.67 -41.82
C ASP A 57 -40.66 8.31 -41.28
N ILE A 58 -41.40 9.36 -40.95
CA ILE A 58 -42.72 9.26 -40.34
C ILE A 58 -43.78 9.92 -41.25
N ILE A 59 -43.65 9.78 -42.57
CA ILE A 59 -44.63 10.28 -43.56
C ILE A 59 -45.87 9.35 -43.63
N ASN A 60 -47.04 9.94 -43.93
CA ASN A 60 -48.31 9.24 -44.20
C ASN A 60 -48.89 8.41 -43.05
N ILE A 61 -48.88 8.95 -41.83
CA ILE A 61 -49.47 8.29 -40.67
C ILE A 61 -50.93 8.70 -40.47
N ARG A 62 -51.81 7.72 -40.27
CA ARG A 62 -53.27 7.93 -40.19
C ARG A 62 -53.79 8.05 -38.77
N SER A 63 -53.05 7.58 -37.77
CA SER A 63 -53.44 7.69 -36.36
C SER A 63 -52.27 8.02 -35.44
N LYS A 64 -52.56 8.51 -34.23
CA LYS A 64 -51.54 8.86 -33.25
C LYS A 64 -50.81 7.62 -32.74
N GLU A 65 -51.51 6.51 -32.57
CA GLU A 65 -50.96 5.24 -32.12
C GLU A 65 -49.96 4.67 -33.14
N GLU A 66 -50.31 4.72 -34.43
CA GLU A 66 -49.43 4.28 -35.51
C GLU A 66 -48.15 5.13 -35.57
N PHE A 67 -48.23 6.42 -35.26
CA PHE A 67 -47.07 7.30 -35.16
C PHE A 67 -46.12 6.84 -34.07
N PHE A 68 -46.63 6.67 -32.85
CA PHE A 68 -45.80 6.26 -31.73
C PHE A 68 -45.18 4.88 -31.97
N ASP A 69 -45.96 3.90 -32.45
CA ASP A 69 -45.46 2.55 -32.67
C ASP A 69 -44.36 2.52 -33.75
N ARG A 70 -44.52 3.26 -34.86
CA ARG A 70 -43.50 3.35 -35.91
C ARG A 70 -42.25 4.11 -35.45
N PHE A 71 -42.43 5.24 -34.77
CA PHE A 71 -41.33 6.05 -34.25
C PHE A 71 -40.51 5.28 -33.21
N ILE A 72 -41.18 4.64 -32.23
CA ILE A 72 -40.51 3.79 -31.24
C ILE A 72 -39.79 2.63 -31.90
N LYS A 73 -40.39 2.00 -32.92
CA LYS A 73 -39.74 0.90 -33.65
C LYS A 73 -38.45 1.37 -34.35
N GLN A 74 -38.50 2.47 -35.10
CA GLN A 74 -37.34 3.02 -35.80
C GLN A 74 -36.25 3.49 -34.82
N ILE A 75 -36.64 4.11 -33.70
CA ILE A 75 -35.71 4.46 -32.62
C ILE A 75 -35.03 3.22 -32.04
N ASN A 76 -35.78 2.14 -31.76
CA ASN A 76 -35.18 0.92 -31.25
C ASN A 76 -34.16 0.30 -32.23
N GLU A 77 -34.39 0.42 -33.54
CA GLU A 77 -33.42 0.00 -34.57
C GLU A 77 -32.14 0.86 -34.50
N TRP A 78 -32.28 2.18 -34.39
CA TRP A 78 -31.15 3.11 -34.22
C TRP A 78 -30.35 2.81 -32.95
N LEU A 79 -31.03 2.68 -31.81
CA LEU A 79 -30.41 2.45 -30.51
C LEU A 79 -29.62 1.15 -30.45
N ASN A 80 -30.16 0.06 -31.01
CA ASN A 80 -29.43 -1.21 -31.10
C ASN A 80 -28.14 -1.08 -31.94
N TRP A 81 -28.20 -0.31 -33.02
CA TRP A 81 -27.02 -0.05 -33.84
C TRP A 81 -26.02 0.84 -33.09
N PHE A 82 -26.47 1.91 -32.44
CA PHE A 82 -25.61 2.80 -31.65
C PHE A 82 -24.95 2.07 -30.47
N ASP A 83 -25.68 1.21 -29.76
CA ASP A 83 -25.09 0.41 -28.67
C ASP A 83 -23.95 -0.47 -29.17
N ARG A 84 -24.14 -1.11 -30.33
CA ARG A 84 -23.08 -1.93 -30.94
C ARG A 84 -21.91 -1.06 -31.42
N PHE A 85 -22.20 0.09 -32.00
CA PHE A 85 -21.19 1.05 -32.44
C PHE A 85 -20.33 1.54 -31.27
N VAL A 86 -20.95 1.98 -30.18
CA VAL A 86 -20.26 2.43 -28.97
C VAL A 86 -19.44 1.30 -28.35
N ASP A 87 -20.00 0.08 -28.22
CA ASP A 87 -19.28 -1.09 -27.70
C ASP A 87 -17.99 -1.40 -28.49
N ILE A 88 -18.03 -1.29 -29.81
CA ILE A 88 -16.87 -1.56 -30.67
C ILE A 88 -15.84 -0.42 -30.59
N PHE A 89 -16.27 0.82 -30.85
CA PHE A 89 -15.34 1.91 -31.11
C PHE A 89 -14.86 2.62 -29.85
N GLN A 90 -15.57 2.52 -28.72
CA GLN A 90 -15.14 3.18 -27.48
C GLN A 90 -13.71 2.79 -27.07
N HIS A 91 -13.29 1.53 -27.26
CA HIS A 91 -11.90 1.12 -26.94
C HIS A 91 -10.88 1.74 -27.90
N ILE A 92 -11.22 1.91 -29.18
CA ILE A 92 -10.34 2.58 -30.13
C ILE A 92 -10.21 4.05 -29.72
N ILE A 93 -11.31 4.73 -29.39
CA ILE A 93 -11.25 6.14 -28.97
C ILE A 93 -10.50 6.30 -27.65
N ASP A 94 -10.68 5.39 -26.70
CA ASP A 94 -9.93 5.35 -25.44
C ASP A 94 -8.42 5.20 -25.70
N TRP A 95 -8.03 4.31 -26.61
CA TRP A 95 -6.64 4.13 -27.03
C TRP A 95 -6.09 5.34 -27.81
N LEU A 96 -6.89 6.01 -28.66
CA LEU A 96 -6.47 7.26 -29.31
C LEU A 96 -6.25 8.37 -28.27
N LYS A 97 -7.09 8.44 -27.23
CA LYS A 97 -6.95 9.37 -26.12
C LYS A 97 -5.65 9.16 -25.35
N THR A 98 -5.26 7.91 -25.06
CA THR A 98 -4.00 7.66 -24.32
C THR A 98 -2.77 8.16 -25.07
N HIS A 99 -2.88 8.45 -26.37
CA HIS A 99 -1.82 8.97 -27.21
C HIS A 99 -2.07 10.42 -27.65
N ASN A 100 -2.93 11.16 -26.93
CA ASN A 100 -3.22 12.57 -27.16
C ASN A 100 -3.62 12.92 -28.62
N VAL A 101 -4.32 12.00 -29.29
CA VAL A 101 -4.86 12.30 -30.63
C VAL A 101 -5.92 13.38 -30.49
N ASN A 102 -5.87 14.37 -31.40
CA ASN A 102 -6.77 15.51 -31.40
C ASN A 102 -8.25 15.06 -31.31
N ARG A 103 -9.05 15.80 -30.54
CA ARG A 103 -10.49 15.56 -30.27
C ARG A 103 -10.88 14.23 -29.61
N SER A 104 -9.99 13.24 -29.51
CA SER A 104 -10.29 11.91 -28.96
C SER A 104 -10.81 11.94 -27.52
N ASN A 105 -10.25 12.80 -26.65
CA ASN A 105 -10.70 12.93 -25.27
C ASN A 105 -12.15 13.46 -25.18
N GLN A 106 -12.51 14.46 -25.98
CA GLN A 106 -13.87 14.99 -26.01
C GLN A 106 -14.85 13.94 -26.53
N VAL A 107 -14.52 13.29 -27.65
CA VAL A 107 -15.35 12.21 -28.21
C VAL A 107 -15.52 11.05 -27.22
N LEU A 108 -14.48 10.69 -26.45
CA LEU A 108 -14.60 9.65 -25.43
C LEU A 108 -15.57 10.05 -24.31
N ILE A 109 -15.48 11.30 -23.84
CA ILE A 109 -16.39 11.83 -22.81
C ILE A 109 -17.83 11.79 -23.34
N ASP A 110 -18.04 12.19 -24.59
CA ASP A 110 -19.36 12.21 -25.21
C ASP A 110 -19.91 10.79 -25.43
N LEU A 111 -19.07 9.82 -25.81
CA LEU A 111 -19.44 8.41 -25.90
C LEU A 111 -19.83 7.81 -24.53
N ILE A 112 -19.05 8.12 -23.48
CA ILE A 112 -19.36 7.69 -22.10
C ILE A 112 -20.67 8.31 -21.65
N ARG A 113 -20.86 9.61 -21.91
CA ARG A 113 -22.10 10.31 -21.59
C ARG A 113 -23.29 9.70 -22.35
N ALA A 114 -23.12 9.38 -23.63
CA ALA A 114 -24.15 8.74 -24.44
C ALA A 114 -24.55 7.36 -23.93
N ARG A 115 -23.63 6.67 -23.27
CA ARG A 115 -23.88 5.37 -22.68
C ARG A 115 -24.44 5.45 -21.27
N ASP A 116 -24.04 6.42 -20.45
CA ASP A 116 -24.29 6.37 -19.00
C ASP A 116 -25.31 7.44 -18.51
N ASP A 117 -25.61 8.47 -19.32
CA ASP A 117 -26.55 9.55 -18.98
C ASP A 117 -27.99 9.22 -19.39
N HIS A 118 -28.84 8.93 -18.39
CA HIS A 118 -30.28 8.67 -18.58
C HIS A 118 -31.08 9.86 -19.17
N LYS A 119 -30.48 11.06 -19.23
CA LYS A 119 -31.11 12.26 -19.81
C LYS A 119 -30.66 12.53 -21.25
N ILE A 120 -29.81 11.69 -21.84
CA ILE A 120 -29.32 11.93 -23.20
C ILE A 120 -30.44 11.79 -24.23
N THR A 121 -30.48 12.73 -25.20
CA THR A 121 -31.44 12.68 -26.30
C THR A 121 -30.89 11.90 -27.48
N LEU A 122 -31.77 11.36 -28.33
CA LEU A 122 -31.38 10.66 -29.57
C LEU A 122 -30.49 11.54 -30.47
N ILE A 123 -30.77 12.84 -30.52
CA ILE A 123 -30.00 13.81 -31.31
C ILE A 123 -28.57 13.93 -30.77
N GLN A 124 -28.40 13.96 -29.45
CA GLN A 124 -27.07 13.99 -28.83
C GLN A 124 -26.29 12.70 -29.07
N VAL A 125 -26.96 11.54 -29.02
CA VAL A 125 -26.35 10.25 -29.40
C VAL A 125 -25.89 10.28 -30.87
N ARG A 126 -26.74 10.79 -31.77
CA ARG A 126 -26.41 10.94 -33.20
C ARG A 126 -25.17 11.83 -33.40
N ILE A 127 -25.15 13.02 -32.80
CA ILE A 127 -24.02 13.96 -32.90
C ILE A 127 -22.73 13.29 -32.41
N THR A 128 -22.79 12.57 -31.29
CA THR A 128 -21.65 11.83 -30.74
C THR A 128 -21.13 10.77 -31.72
N VAL A 129 -22.04 10.04 -32.38
CA VAL A 129 -21.69 9.03 -33.40
C VAL A 129 -21.10 9.69 -34.63
N ASP A 130 -21.67 10.79 -35.13
CA ASP A 130 -21.13 11.56 -36.25
C ASP A 130 -19.71 12.06 -35.97
N ASP A 131 -19.47 12.60 -34.78
CA ASP A 131 -18.15 13.11 -34.40
C ASP A 131 -17.13 11.97 -34.21
N THR A 132 -17.59 10.81 -33.73
CA THR A 132 -16.78 9.58 -33.72
C THR A 132 -16.43 9.14 -35.14
N LEU A 133 -17.38 9.14 -36.08
CA LEU A 133 -17.14 8.78 -37.48
C LEU A 133 -16.15 9.73 -38.16
N LYS A 134 -16.23 11.04 -37.87
CA LYS A 134 -15.27 12.04 -38.37
C LYS A 134 -13.86 11.80 -37.81
N LEU A 135 -13.74 11.54 -36.51
CA LEU A 135 -12.46 11.21 -35.86
C LEU A 135 -11.83 9.96 -36.49
N LEU A 136 -12.64 8.93 -36.78
CA LEU A 136 -12.18 7.67 -37.36
C LEU A 136 -11.98 7.73 -38.88
N GLN A 137 -12.40 8.80 -39.54
CA GLN A 137 -12.38 8.94 -41.00
C GLN A 137 -11.00 8.77 -41.65
N PRO A 138 -9.88 9.27 -41.07
CA PRO A 138 -8.54 9.12 -41.65
C PRO A 138 -8.00 7.69 -41.61
N PHE A 139 -8.48 6.86 -40.68
CA PHE A 139 -7.96 5.53 -40.39
C PHE A 139 -8.44 4.48 -41.40
N LYS A 140 -7.61 4.19 -42.41
CA LYS A 140 -7.94 3.21 -43.47
C LYS A 140 -8.12 1.79 -42.92
N ASP A 141 -7.22 1.39 -42.02
CA ASP A 141 -7.11 0.04 -41.48
C ASP A 141 -7.82 -0.14 -40.11
N ILE A 142 -8.89 0.62 -39.85
CA ILE A 142 -9.58 0.57 -38.55
C ILE A 142 -10.10 -0.83 -38.18
N ARG A 143 -10.47 -1.65 -39.17
CA ARG A 143 -10.86 -3.06 -38.94
C ARG A 143 -9.75 -3.88 -38.31
N ARG A 144 -8.51 -3.64 -38.73
CA ARG A 144 -7.31 -4.31 -38.23
C ARG A 144 -7.06 -3.95 -36.76
N LEU A 145 -7.27 -2.69 -36.38
CA LEU A 145 -7.26 -2.26 -34.98
C LEU A 145 -8.39 -2.93 -34.17
N CYS A 146 -9.62 -2.98 -34.70
CA CYS A 146 -10.72 -3.66 -34.03
C CYS A 146 -10.42 -5.16 -33.79
N GLN A 147 -9.72 -5.82 -34.71
CA GLN A 147 -9.30 -7.22 -34.55
C GLN A 147 -8.22 -7.37 -33.48
N LEU A 148 -7.19 -6.52 -33.46
CA LEU A 148 -6.12 -6.58 -32.43
C LEU A 148 -6.66 -6.34 -31.02
N PHE A 149 -7.55 -5.37 -30.87
CA PHE A 149 -8.19 -5.08 -29.60
C PHE A 149 -9.37 -6.02 -29.29
N ASN A 150 -9.63 -6.99 -30.17
CA ASN A 150 -10.73 -7.95 -30.05
C ASN A 150 -12.10 -7.26 -29.84
N CYS A 151 -12.28 -6.06 -30.40
CA CYS A 151 -13.52 -5.28 -30.42
C CYS A 151 -14.64 -5.98 -31.21
N LEU A 152 -14.28 -6.91 -32.10
CA LEU A 152 -15.25 -7.65 -32.90
C LEU A 152 -15.76 -8.93 -32.22
N ILE A 153 -15.02 -9.48 -31.26
CA ILE A 153 -15.36 -10.76 -30.62
C ILE A 153 -16.61 -10.59 -29.75
N PRO A 154 -17.72 -11.31 -30.04
CA PRO A 154 -18.88 -11.34 -29.17
C PRO A 154 -18.62 -12.24 -27.95
N PHE A 155 -19.49 -12.16 -26.94
CA PHE A 155 -19.43 -13.10 -25.82
C PHE A 155 -19.47 -14.56 -26.33
N GLN A 156 -18.53 -15.39 -25.87
CA GLN A 156 -18.44 -16.80 -26.24
C GLN A 156 -18.14 -17.67 -25.02
N ILE A 157 -18.87 -18.78 -24.87
CA ILE A 157 -18.53 -19.83 -23.89
C ILE A 157 -17.51 -20.76 -24.55
N LEU A 158 -16.29 -20.82 -24.01
CA LEU A 158 -15.22 -21.67 -24.53
C LEU A 158 -15.30 -23.08 -23.94
N ASN A 159 -15.55 -23.17 -22.63
CA ASN A 159 -15.78 -24.42 -21.93
C ASN A 159 -16.92 -24.21 -20.91
N PRO A 160 -18.08 -24.87 -21.07
CA PRO A 160 -19.14 -24.80 -20.06
C PRO A 160 -18.64 -25.43 -18.76
N GLY A 161 -19.26 -25.05 -17.62
CA GLY A 161 -18.84 -25.55 -16.31
C GLY A 161 -18.84 -27.09 -16.23
N LYS A 162 -17.72 -27.68 -15.83
CA LYS A 162 -17.54 -29.13 -15.68
C LYS A 162 -16.79 -29.45 -14.38
N LEU A 163 -17.03 -30.64 -13.86
CA LEU A 163 -16.31 -31.16 -12.70
C LEU A 163 -15.05 -31.90 -13.16
N ASP A 164 -13.92 -31.64 -12.50
CA ASP A 164 -12.68 -32.37 -12.71
C ASP A 164 -12.76 -33.84 -12.23
N THR A 165 -11.76 -34.63 -12.61
CA THR A 165 -11.56 -36.00 -12.11
C THR A 165 -11.27 -36.01 -10.60
N GLN A 166 -11.68 -37.09 -9.91
CA GLN A 166 -11.50 -37.20 -8.45
C GLN A 166 -10.03 -37.06 -8.05
N GLY A 167 -9.74 -36.25 -7.02
CA GLY A 167 -8.40 -36.10 -6.42
C GLY A 167 -7.75 -34.72 -6.56
N THR A 168 -8.30 -33.82 -7.37
CA THR A 168 -7.74 -32.46 -7.57
C THR A 168 -8.14 -31.45 -6.49
N THR A 169 -9.27 -31.66 -5.80
CA THR A 169 -9.85 -30.69 -4.86
C THR A 169 -8.97 -30.39 -3.65
N THR A 170 -8.37 -31.40 -3.01
CA THR A 170 -7.54 -31.18 -1.81
C THR A 170 -6.30 -30.36 -2.14
N LYS A 171 -5.66 -30.65 -3.29
CA LYS A 171 -4.52 -29.88 -3.79
C LYS A 171 -4.93 -28.45 -4.11
N PHE A 172 -6.03 -28.27 -4.85
CA PHE A 172 -6.57 -26.95 -5.20
C PHE A 172 -6.90 -26.10 -3.96
N LEU A 173 -7.59 -26.67 -2.97
CA LEU A 173 -7.92 -25.99 -1.71
C LEU A 173 -6.66 -25.64 -0.91
N THR A 174 -5.67 -26.52 -0.88
CA THR A 174 -4.40 -26.27 -0.17
C THR A 174 -3.63 -25.13 -0.82
N GLU A 175 -3.56 -25.11 -2.15
CA GLU A 175 -2.92 -24.02 -2.91
C GLU A 175 -3.68 -22.70 -2.75
N LEU A 176 -5.01 -22.69 -2.83
CA LEU A 176 -5.80 -21.47 -2.61
C LEU A 176 -5.65 -20.94 -1.20
N LYS A 177 -5.70 -21.81 -0.17
CA LYS A 177 -5.45 -21.38 1.22
C LYS A 177 -4.07 -20.77 1.40
N ARG A 178 -3.07 -21.28 0.66
CA ARG A 178 -1.69 -20.81 0.74
C ARG A 178 -1.45 -19.50 -0.02
N PHE A 179 -2.00 -19.36 -1.22
CA PHE A 179 -1.65 -18.27 -2.15
C PHE A 179 -2.76 -17.21 -2.32
N GLN A 180 -4.00 -17.56 -2.00
CA GLN A 180 -5.20 -16.75 -2.27
C GLN A 180 -6.24 -16.91 -1.15
N ALA A 181 -5.81 -16.75 0.12
CA ALA A 181 -6.65 -17.00 1.30
C ALA A 181 -7.97 -16.20 1.33
N ASN A 182 -7.99 -15.03 0.67
CA ASN A 182 -9.15 -14.14 0.58
C ASN A 182 -10.15 -14.53 -0.52
N ASN A 183 -9.82 -15.48 -1.40
CA ASN A 183 -10.72 -15.91 -2.48
C ASN A 183 -11.75 -16.94 -1.99
N THR A 184 -12.51 -16.53 -0.99
CA THR A 184 -13.55 -17.35 -0.38
C THR A 184 -14.74 -16.49 0.05
N PHE A 185 -15.93 -17.09 0.10
CA PHE A 185 -17.10 -16.51 0.74
C PHE A 185 -17.88 -17.57 1.51
N THR A 186 -18.52 -17.15 2.60
CA THR A 186 -19.31 -18.04 3.45
C THR A 186 -20.78 -17.93 3.10
N VAL A 187 -21.39 -19.07 2.79
CA VAL A 187 -22.82 -19.21 2.53
C VAL A 187 -23.47 -19.75 3.79
N GLU A 188 -24.21 -18.90 4.51
CA GLU A 188 -24.92 -19.31 5.72
C GLU A 188 -26.00 -20.38 5.42
N GLY A 189 -26.36 -21.16 6.44
CA GLY A 189 -27.46 -22.11 6.35
C GLY A 189 -28.79 -21.41 6.05
N LYS A 190 -29.69 -22.08 5.31
CA LYS A 190 -31.02 -21.59 4.94
C LYS A 190 -31.04 -20.27 4.14
N ARG A 191 -29.92 -19.89 3.53
CA ARG A 191 -29.82 -18.65 2.72
C ARG A 191 -29.41 -18.94 1.29
N LEU A 192 -29.79 -18.02 0.41
CA LEU A 192 -29.22 -17.89 -0.92
C LEU A 192 -28.12 -16.84 -0.84
N CYS A 193 -26.96 -17.14 -1.39
CA CYS A 193 -25.82 -16.23 -1.43
C CYS A 193 -25.42 -15.95 -2.87
N GLU A 194 -25.14 -14.69 -3.15
CA GLU A 194 -24.69 -14.20 -4.45
C GLU A 194 -23.33 -13.54 -4.28
N GLN A 195 -22.34 -14.04 -5.02
CA GLN A 195 -21.01 -13.44 -5.12
C GLN A 195 -20.85 -12.84 -6.52
N ASN A 196 -20.70 -11.52 -6.56
CA ASN A 196 -20.49 -10.77 -7.80
C ASN A 196 -19.00 -10.49 -8.01
N ILE A 197 -18.49 -10.80 -9.19
CA ILE A 197 -17.11 -10.54 -9.58
C ILE A 197 -17.14 -9.71 -10.86
N PHE A 198 -16.68 -8.46 -10.76
CA PHE A 198 -16.65 -7.53 -11.89
C PHE A 198 -15.58 -7.91 -12.90
N ILE A 199 -15.94 -7.85 -14.19
CA ILE A 199 -15.05 -8.06 -15.32
C ILE A 199 -15.10 -6.77 -16.15
N ASN A 200 -14.13 -5.90 -15.93
CA ASN A 200 -14.15 -4.53 -16.48
C ASN A 200 -13.89 -4.51 -18.00
N ASP A 201 -13.04 -5.42 -18.48
CA ASP A 201 -12.60 -5.46 -19.87
C ASP A 201 -12.97 -6.76 -20.57
N ARG A 202 -12.75 -6.77 -21.90
CA ARG A 202 -12.81 -7.99 -22.71
C ARG A 202 -11.66 -8.91 -22.32
N GLN A 203 -12.00 -10.00 -21.67
CA GLN A 203 -11.06 -10.93 -21.05
C GLN A 203 -11.48 -12.36 -21.38
N GLN A 204 -10.49 -13.22 -21.59
CA GLN A 204 -10.70 -14.64 -21.46
C GLN A 204 -10.70 -14.97 -19.97
N VAL A 205 -11.84 -15.43 -19.45
CA VAL A 205 -12.05 -15.68 -18.03
C VAL A 205 -12.15 -17.18 -17.80
N GLN A 206 -11.21 -17.72 -17.03
CA GLN A 206 -11.27 -19.03 -16.43
C GLN A 206 -11.74 -18.89 -14.99
N TRP A 207 -12.71 -19.70 -14.60
CA TRP A 207 -13.26 -19.69 -13.25
C TRP A 207 -13.28 -21.10 -12.69
N SER A 208 -12.96 -21.24 -11.42
CA SER A 208 -12.93 -22.51 -10.68
C SER A 208 -13.56 -22.34 -9.30
N LEU A 209 -14.29 -23.35 -8.84
CA LEU A 209 -15.01 -23.38 -7.56
C LEU A 209 -14.79 -24.70 -6.86
N ALA A 210 -14.57 -24.65 -5.54
CA ALA A 210 -14.53 -25.79 -4.66
C ALA A 210 -15.22 -25.45 -3.32
N SER A 211 -15.71 -26.47 -2.62
CA SER A 211 -16.22 -26.33 -1.25
C SER A 211 -15.39 -27.19 -0.32
N GLU A 212 -15.28 -26.81 0.94
CA GLU A 212 -14.71 -27.71 1.95
C GLU A 212 -15.67 -28.84 2.30
N ASN A 213 -16.98 -28.56 2.27
CA ASN A 213 -18.00 -29.43 2.85
C ASN A 213 -19.24 -29.51 1.95
N GLN A 214 -19.76 -30.73 1.79
CA GLN A 214 -21.06 -31.06 1.18
C GLN A 214 -21.30 -30.62 -0.29
N PRO A 215 -22.26 -31.25 -0.99
CA PRO A 215 -22.67 -30.84 -2.33
C PRO A 215 -23.60 -29.62 -2.30
N CYS A 216 -23.52 -28.73 -3.30
CA CYS A 216 -24.23 -27.45 -3.35
C CYS A 216 -25.09 -27.30 -4.61
N ASP A 217 -26.16 -26.51 -4.51
CA ASP A 217 -26.92 -26.05 -5.66
C ASP A 217 -26.24 -24.78 -6.19
N ILE A 218 -25.72 -24.84 -7.41
CA ILE A 218 -24.82 -23.82 -7.96
C ILE A 218 -25.38 -23.31 -9.28
N THR A 219 -25.47 -22.00 -9.38
CA THR A 219 -25.65 -21.29 -10.66
C THR A 219 -24.46 -20.36 -10.86
N VAL A 220 -23.82 -20.45 -12.02
CA VAL A 220 -22.77 -19.53 -12.45
C VAL A 220 -23.22 -18.90 -13.75
N GLU A 221 -23.27 -17.57 -13.78
CA GLU A 221 -23.74 -16.82 -14.94
C GLU A 221 -22.90 -15.58 -15.20
N TYR A 222 -22.77 -15.22 -16.46
CA TYR A 222 -22.19 -13.96 -16.88
C TYR A 222 -23.32 -12.99 -17.20
N ARG A 223 -23.27 -11.78 -16.64
CA ARG A 223 -24.20 -10.68 -16.94
C ARG A 223 -23.42 -9.54 -17.58
N SER A 224 -23.75 -9.17 -18.81
CA SER A 224 -23.22 -7.97 -19.47
C SER A 224 -23.99 -6.72 -19.04
N TYR A 225 -23.31 -5.63 -18.71
CA TYR A 225 -23.96 -4.31 -18.56
C TYR A 225 -24.20 -3.71 -19.94
N GLY A 226 -25.36 -4.03 -20.55
CA GLY A 226 -25.76 -3.52 -21.86
C GLY A 226 -27.28 -3.60 -22.06
N ALA A 227 -27.78 -2.96 -23.12
CA ALA A 227 -29.21 -2.77 -23.35
C ALA A 227 -30.07 -4.05 -23.35
N ASN A 228 -29.47 -5.22 -23.58
CA ASN A 228 -30.21 -6.48 -23.63
C ASN A 228 -30.15 -7.33 -22.35
N ASP A 229 -29.56 -6.85 -21.24
CA ASP A 229 -29.48 -7.57 -19.95
C ASP A 229 -29.19 -9.08 -20.19
N GLN A 230 -28.24 -9.37 -21.11
CA GLN A 230 -28.00 -10.74 -21.56
C GLN A 230 -27.28 -11.47 -20.43
N TYR A 231 -28.06 -12.18 -19.63
CA TYR A 231 -27.52 -13.18 -18.74
C TYR A 231 -27.24 -14.45 -19.56
N LYS A 232 -26.01 -14.93 -19.45
CA LYS A 232 -25.55 -16.15 -20.10
C LYS A 232 -25.20 -17.13 -18.99
N LYS A 233 -26.01 -18.18 -18.87
CA LYS A 233 -25.76 -19.25 -17.91
C LYS A 233 -24.52 -20.03 -18.36
N LEU A 234 -23.49 -20.02 -17.53
CA LEU A 234 -22.24 -20.76 -17.73
C LEU A 234 -22.33 -22.17 -17.14
N PHE A 235 -23.08 -22.30 -16.03
CA PHE A 235 -23.37 -23.54 -15.35
C PHE A 235 -24.61 -23.40 -14.47
N GLN A 236 -25.46 -24.43 -14.43
CA GLN A 236 -26.57 -24.52 -13.47
C GLN A 236 -26.84 -25.98 -13.17
N LYS A 237 -26.69 -26.38 -11.91
CA LYS A 237 -27.02 -27.74 -11.47
C LYS A 237 -27.27 -27.78 -9.96
N GLU A 238 -28.18 -28.66 -9.55
CA GLU A 238 -28.47 -28.97 -8.15
C GLU A 238 -27.57 -30.11 -7.64
N ASN A 239 -27.31 -30.13 -6.34
CA ASN A 239 -26.58 -31.17 -5.62
C ASN A 239 -25.18 -31.49 -6.21
N VAL A 240 -24.44 -30.44 -6.56
CA VAL A 240 -23.13 -30.53 -7.22
C VAL A 240 -22.05 -30.85 -6.19
N SER A 241 -21.31 -31.93 -6.40
CA SER A 241 -20.29 -32.41 -5.46
C SER A 241 -18.96 -31.64 -5.53
N ILE A 242 -18.99 -30.31 -5.41
CA ILE A 242 -17.79 -29.45 -5.43
C ILE A 242 -16.88 -29.59 -4.19
N HIS A 243 -17.30 -30.38 -3.21
CA HIS A 243 -16.48 -30.81 -2.08
C HIS A 243 -15.58 -32.02 -2.42
N LYS A 244 -15.89 -32.73 -3.50
CA LYS A 244 -15.12 -33.88 -4.02
C LYS A 244 -14.38 -33.57 -5.32
N HIS A 245 -14.84 -32.56 -6.04
CA HIS A 245 -14.36 -32.19 -7.37
C HIS A 245 -14.21 -30.67 -7.46
N VAL A 246 -13.32 -30.18 -8.31
CA VAL A 246 -13.27 -28.76 -8.67
C VAL A 246 -14.23 -28.53 -9.82
N LEU A 247 -15.16 -27.59 -9.68
CA LEU A 247 -16.01 -27.13 -10.77
C LEU A 247 -15.30 -26.00 -11.49
N HIS A 248 -15.03 -26.14 -12.78
CA HIS A 248 -14.33 -25.12 -13.55
C HIS A 248 -14.98 -24.88 -14.91
N GLY A 249 -14.80 -23.68 -15.45
CA GLY A 249 -15.31 -23.30 -16.76
C GLY A 249 -14.51 -22.14 -17.36
N GLN A 250 -14.82 -21.81 -18.62
CA GLN A 250 -14.10 -20.80 -19.37
C GLN A 250 -15.00 -20.08 -20.38
N PHE A 251 -14.88 -18.75 -20.46
CA PHE A 251 -15.60 -17.93 -21.42
C PHE A 251 -14.79 -16.70 -21.82
N GLU A 252 -15.24 -16.00 -22.86
CA GLU A 252 -14.75 -14.69 -23.28
C GLU A 252 -15.79 -13.63 -22.94
N SER A 253 -15.39 -12.64 -22.14
CA SER A 253 -16.27 -11.57 -21.68
C SER A 253 -16.38 -10.44 -22.72
N GLN A 254 -17.47 -9.69 -22.59
CA GLN A 254 -17.62 -8.36 -23.19
C GLN A 254 -17.08 -7.29 -22.22
N ARG A 255 -17.03 -6.04 -22.67
CA ARG A 255 -16.67 -4.91 -21.78
C ARG A 255 -17.77 -4.72 -20.73
N ASN A 256 -17.37 -4.40 -19.50
CA ASN A 256 -18.29 -4.15 -18.39
C ASN A 256 -19.29 -5.32 -18.21
N GLY A 257 -18.80 -6.44 -17.68
CA GLY A 257 -19.62 -7.55 -17.24
C GLY A 257 -19.42 -7.88 -15.78
N GLN A 258 -20.23 -8.81 -15.29
CA GLN A 258 -20.00 -9.45 -14.01
C GLN A 258 -20.21 -10.95 -14.13
N LEU A 259 -19.32 -11.72 -13.52
CA LEU A 259 -19.54 -13.11 -13.21
C LEU A 259 -20.30 -13.17 -11.89
N LEU A 260 -21.51 -13.72 -11.92
CA LEU A 260 -22.30 -13.98 -10.74
C LEU A 260 -22.25 -15.47 -10.41
N ILE A 261 -21.86 -15.76 -9.17
CA ILE A 261 -21.93 -17.09 -8.58
C ILE A 261 -23.06 -17.07 -7.55
N THR A 262 -24.09 -17.87 -7.78
CA THR A 262 -25.21 -18.05 -6.85
C THR A 262 -25.13 -19.45 -6.25
N ILE A 263 -25.11 -19.50 -4.91
CA ILE A 263 -25.19 -20.74 -4.15
C ILE A 263 -26.51 -20.76 -3.41
N ASP A 264 -27.36 -21.71 -3.74
CA ASP A 264 -28.60 -21.94 -3.00
C ASP A 264 -28.35 -22.94 -1.87
N ASN A 265 -28.38 -22.43 -0.64
CA ASN A 265 -28.22 -23.23 0.58
C ASN A 265 -29.51 -23.27 1.40
N ARG A 266 -30.67 -22.94 0.79
CA ARG A 266 -31.97 -22.90 1.49
C ARG A 266 -32.36 -24.25 2.10
N ASN A 267 -31.93 -25.35 1.48
CA ASN A 267 -32.25 -26.72 1.90
C ASN A 267 -31.28 -27.28 2.96
N SER A 268 -30.19 -26.58 3.30
CA SER A 268 -29.18 -27.03 4.27
C SER A 268 -29.14 -26.12 5.49
N GLN A 269 -28.94 -26.71 6.67
CA GLN A 269 -28.77 -25.94 7.92
C GLN A 269 -27.31 -25.56 8.19
N ILE A 270 -26.35 -26.14 7.46
CA ILE A 270 -24.93 -25.99 7.74
C ILE A 270 -24.34 -24.90 6.83
N PRO A 271 -23.62 -23.90 7.39
CA PRO A 271 -22.85 -22.94 6.61
C PRO A 271 -21.79 -23.60 5.74
N ARG A 272 -21.49 -23.01 4.59
CA ARG A 272 -20.54 -23.55 3.62
C ARG A 272 -19.52 -22.52 3.24
N ILE A 273 -18.26 -22.92 3.18
CA ILE A 273 -17.16 -22.07 2.72
C ILE A 273 -16.90 -22.44 1.27
N ILE A 274 -17.14 -21.49 0.37
CA ILE A 274 -16.89 -21.64 -1.06
C ILE A 274 -15.57 -20.97 -1.36
N TRP A 275 -14.66 -21.74 -1.96
CA TRP A 275 -13.38 -21.28 -2.47
C TRP A 275 -13.51 -21.08 -3.97
N TYR A 276 -13.00 -19.96 -4.47
CA TYR A 276 -13.06 -19.66 -5.90
C TYR A 276 -11.72 -19.19 -6.43
N GLN A 277 -11.50 -19.38 -7.73
CA GLN A 277 -10.35 -18.82 -8.43
C GLN A 277 -10.82 -18.27 -9.77
N ILE A 278 -10.54 -16.99 -10.02
CA ILE A 278 -10.77 -16.37 -11.31
C ILE A 278 -9.41 -16.02 -11.91
N LYS A 279 -9.09 -16.59 -13.07
CA LYS A 279 -7.96 -16.18 -13.89
C LYS A 279 -8.50 -15.48 -15.11
N SER A 280 -8.16 -14.22 -15.29
CA SER A 280 -8.55 -13.46 -16.47
C SER A 280 -7.33 -13.00 -17.25
N ILE A 281 -7.43 -13.09 -18.58
CA ILE A 281 -6.39 -12.65 -19.51
C ILE A 281 -7.03 -11.62 -20.44
N GLY A 282 -6.48 -10.41 -20.48
CA GLY A 282 -6.97 -9.35 -21.36
C GLY A 282 -6.88 -9.77 -22.83
N LEU A 283 -8.02 -9.80 -23.53
CA LEU A 283 -8.06 -10.16 -24.95
C LEU A 283 -7.28 -9.13 -25.78
N SER A 284 -7.30 -7.85 -25.39
CA SER A 284 -6.69 -6.71 -26.10
C SER A 284 -5.17 -6.57 -25.95
N THR A 285 -4.50 -7.42 -25.16
CA THR A 285 -3.04 -7.34 -24.97
C THR A 285 -2.31 -8.13 -26.05
N CYS A 286 -1.94 -7.45 -27.14
CA CYS A 286 -0.92 -7.93 -28.06
C CYS A 286 0.37 -7.16 -27.74
N HIS A 287 1.23 -7.75 -26.92
CA HIS A 287 2.47 -7.12 -26.47
C HIS A 287 3.39 -6.75 -27.63
N LEU A 288 3.39 -7.54 -28.71
CA LEU A 288 4.17 -7.23 -29.90
C LEU A 288 3.60 -6.01 -30.64
N PHE A 289 2.28 -5.93 -30.85
CA PHE A 289 1.68 -4.76 -31.48
C PHE A 289 1.95 -3.49 -30.67
N HIS A 290 1.64 -3.50 -29.37
CA HIS A 290 1.87 -2.34 -28.50
C HIS A 290 3.34 -1.95 -28.47
N GLY A 291 4.24 -2.93 -28.36
CA GLY A 291 5.68 -2.66 -28.36
C GLY A 291 6.19 -2.05 -29.67
N ILE A 292 5.75 -2.58 -30.83
CA ILE A 292 6.09 -2.00 -32.14
C ILE A 292 5.50 -0.58 -32.24
N PHE A 293 4.26 -0.40 -31.82
CA PHE A 293 3.59 0.89 -31.83
C PHE A 293 4.33 1.91 -30.97
N ASP A 294 4.64 1.59 -29.71
CA ASP A 294 5.34 2.47 -28.77
C ASP A 294 6.70 2.91 -29.32
N ILE A 295 7.44 1.99 -29.96
CA ILE A 295 8.72 2.29 -30.60
C ILE A 295 8.55 3.35 -31.70
N TYR A 296 7.59 3.14 -32.61
CA TYR A 296 7.35 4.06 -33.71
C TYR A 296 6.78 5.39 -33.21
N PHE A 297 5.89 5.34 -32.21
CA PHE A 297 5.31 6.52 -31.59
C PHE A 297 6.39 7.38 -30.95
N ASN A 298 7.27 6.80 -30.12
CA ASN A 298 8.36 7.53 -29.46
C ASN A 298 9.38 8.10 -30.46
N LYS A 299 9.59 7.44 -31.61
CA LYS A 299 10.44 7.97 -32.70
C LYS A 299 9.85 9.19 -33.40
N CYS A 300 8.53 9.28 -33.47
CA CYS A 300 7.83 10.39 -34.13
C CYS A 300 7.47 11.50 -33.13
N TYR A 301 7.26 11.16 -31.86
CA TYR A 301 6.76 12.04 -30.82
C TYR A 301 7.56 11.83 -29.52
N GLU A 302 8.76 12.44 -29.44
CA GLU A 302 9.68 12.30 -28.30
C GLU A 302 9.12 12.90 -26.99
N GLN A 303 8.08 13.75 -27.07
CA GLN A 303 7.42 14.37 -25.91
C GLN A 303 5.92 14.02 -25.90
N SER A 304 5.48 13.29 -24.87
CA SER A 304 4.13 12.73 -24.78
C SER A 304 3.00 13.74 -24.57
N SER A 305 3.30 15.04 -24.41
CA SER A 305 2.30 16.08 -24.14
C SER A 305 1.75 16.79 -25.37
N GLU A 306 2.34 16.60 -26.55
CA GLU A 306 1.87 17.27 -27.78
C GLU A 306 0.59 16.62 -28.31
N ILE A 307 -0.32 17.44 -28.83
CA ILE A 307 -1.56 16.97 -29.46
C ILE A 307 -1.18 16.41 -30.83
N VAL A 308 -1.51 15.14 -31.09
CA VAL A 308 -1.22 14.47 -32.35
C VAL A 308 -2.41 14.62 -33.30
N LEU A 309 -2.17 15.06 -34.54
CA LEU A 309 -3.22 15.15 -35.55
C LEU A 309 -3.66 13.76 -36.03
N GLU A 310 -4.94 13.62 -36.37
CA GLU A 310 -5.55 12.35 -36.76
C GLU A 310 -4.89 11.74 -38.01
N GLU A 311 -4.49 12.58 -38.98
CA GLU A 311 -3.83 12.16 -40.21
C GLU A 311 -2.41 11.63 -39.97
N ASP A 312 -1.63 12.32 -39.13
CA ASP A 312 -0.26 11.92 -38.79
C ASP A 312 -0.27 10.61 -37.99
N PHE A 313 -1.21 10.48 -37.06
CA PHE A 313 -1.40 9.24 -36.31
C PHE A 313 -1.84 8.08 -37.22
N SER A 314 -2.68 8.33 -38.23
CA SER A 314 -3.03 7.32 -39.23
C SER A 314 -1.81 6.88 -40.05
N GLN A 315 -0.94 7.81 -40.47
CA GLN A 315 0.30 7.46 -41.19
C GLN A 315 1.26 6.66 -40.32
N LEU A 316 1.34 6.97 -39.02
CA LEU A 316 2.11 6.18 -38.05
C LEU A 316 1.59 4.73 -37.99
N LEU A 317 0.27 4.55 -37.90
CA LEU A 317 -0.37 3.24 -37.89
C LEU A 317 -0.10 2.44 -39.17
N ASP A 318 -0.16 3.07 -40.33
CA ASP A 318 0.17 2.43 -41.61
C ASP A 318 1.61 1.88 -41.57
N ARG A 319 2.58 2.67 -41.06
CA ARG A 319 3.98 2.22 -40.88
C ARG A 319 4.11 1.05 -39.89
N VAL A 320 3.37 1.09 -38.78
CA VAL A 320 3.35 0.01 -37.78
C VAL A 320 2.80 -1.27 -38.40
N PHE A 321 1.73 -1.18 -39.17
CA PHE A 321 1.12 -2.32 -39.85
C PHE A 321 2.00 -2.88 -40.97
N ASP A 322 2.70 -2.04 -41.71
CA ASP A 322 3.70 -2.48 -42.70
C ASP A 322 4.85 -3.22 -42.05
N PHE A 323 5.31 -2.75 -40.89
CA PHE A 323 6.33 -3.43 -40.10
C PHE A 323 5.83 -4.81 -39.63
N ILE A 324 4.60 -4.90 -39.12
CA ILE A 324 3.98 -6.17 -38.73
C ILE A 324 3.88 -7.11 -39.93
N ASN A 325 3.46 -6.62 -41.09
CA ASN A 325 3.38 -7.42 -42.31
C ASN A 325 4.75 -7.98 -42.73
N LYS A 326 5.82 -7.18 -42.67
CA LYS A 326 7.20 -7.63 -42.93
C LYS A 326 7.68 -8.65 -41.89
N LEU A 327 7.31 -8.46 -40.62
CA LEU A 327 7.62 -9.40 -39.54
C LEU A 327 6.94 -10.75 -39.75
N LEU A 328 5.64 -10.77 -40.07
CA LEU A 328 4.90 -12.01 -40.34
C LEU A 328 5.38 -12.71 -41.63
N ASN A 329 5.90 -11.97 -42.61
CA ASN A 329 6.54 -12.57 -43.78
C ASN A 329 7.97 -13.08 -43.49
N GLY A 330 8.61 -12.61 -42.42
CA GLY A 330 10.02 -12.89 -42.13
C GLY A 330 11.00 -12.07 -42.98
N ASP A 331 10.53 -11.09 -43.76
CA ASP A 331 11.37 -10.24 -44.61
C ASP A 331 12.06 -9.09 -43.82
N ILE A 332 11.73 -8.96 -42.54
CA ILE A 332 12.33 -7.97 -41.65
C ILE A 332 13.77 -8.35 -41.29
N SER A 333 14.69 -7.38 -41.28
CA SER A 333 16.08 -7.60 -40.83
C SER A 333 16.19 -7.63 -39.30
N LEU A 334 17.14 -8.38 -38.77
CA LEU A 334 17.41 -8.41 -37.33
C LEU A 334 17.77 -7.01 -36.78
N ARG A 335 18.45 -6.17 -37.58
CA ARG A 335 18.71 -4.76 -37.27
C ARG A 335 17.43 -3.99 -37.01
N ALA A 336 16.42 -4.13 -37.87
CA ALA A 336 15.12 -3.47 -37.70
C ALA A 336 14.34 -4.01 -36.47
N MET A 337 14.64 -5.23 -36.02
CA MET A 337 14.06 -5.82 -34.81
C MET A 337 14.83 -5.47 -33.52
N THR A 338 15.99 -4.78 -33.60
CA THR A 338 16.86 -4.55 -32.44
C THR A 338 16.14 -3.89 -31.26
N GLU A 339 15.27 -2.92 -31.53
CA GLU A 339 14.48 -2.24 -30.50
C GLU A 339 13.42 -3.16 -29.86
N LEU A 340 12.94 -4.17 -30.60
CA LEU A 340 12.06 -5.21 -30.04
C LEU A 340 12.78 -6.13 -29.06
N ARG A 341 14.12 -6.14 -29.00
CA ARG A 341 14.84 -6.97 -28.01
C ARG A 341 14.36 -6.66 -26.60
N ALA A 342 14.14 -5.39 -26.26
CA ALA A 342 13.59 -4.99 -24.97
C ALA A 342 12.21 -5.62 -24.75
N ILE A 343 11.31 -5.57 -25.73
CA ILE A 343 9.97 -6.16 -25.60
C ILE A 343 10.02 -7.68 -25.39
N PHE A 344 10.87 -8.40 -26.15
CA PHE A 344 11.07 -9.84 -25.97
C PHE A 344 11.76 -10.20 -24.64
N CYS A 345 12.65 -9.33 -24.14
CA CYS A 345 13.36 -9.51 -22.86
C CYS A 345 12.55 -9.07 -21.64
N ASP A 346 11.65 -8.10 -21.78
CA ASP A 346 11.00 -7.42 -20.66
C ASP A 346 9.60 -7.92 -20.40
N LYS A 347 8.91 -8.41 -21.43
CA LYS A 347 7.53 -8.87 -21.33
C LYS A 347 7.46 -10.40 -21.35
N ASN A 348 6.49 -10.93 -20.61
CA ASN A 348 6.20 -12.36 -20.54
C ASN A 348 5.38 -12.78 -21.78
N ILE A 349 6.02 -12.79 -22.95
CA ILE A 349 5.36 -12.97 -24.25
C ILE A 349 5.22 -14.46 -24.57
N ASN A 350 3.99 -14.94 -24.69
CA ASN A 350 3.71 -16.21 -25.36
C ASN A 350 3.65 -15.96 -26.88
N ILE A 351 4.73 -16.31 -27.57
CA ILE A 351 4.92 -16.03 -29.00
C ILE A 351 3.76 -16.59 -29.83
N ARG A 352 3.26 -17.79 -29.52
CA ARG A 352 2.20 -18.40 -30.31
C ARG A 352 0.89 -17.63 -30.25
N ASP A 353 0.53 -17.13 -29.07
CA ASP A 353 -0.70 -16.36 -28.88
C ASP A 353 -0.58 -14.99 -29.56
N GLU A 354 0.59 -14.37 -29.48
CA GLU A 354 0.88 -13.07 -30.07
C GLU A 354 0.90 -13.13 -31.60
N VAL A 355 1.57 -14.12 -32.18
CA VAL A 355 1.56 -14.37 -33.63
C VAL A 355 0.15 -14.65 -34.12
N LYS A 356 -0.65 -15.45 -33.40
CA LYS A 356 -2.07 -15.67 -33.75
C LYS A 356 -2.84 -14.36 -33.78
N LYS A 357 -2.70 -13.49 -32.77
CA LYS A 357 -3.36 -12.16 -32.75
C LYS A 357 -2.92 -11.29 -33.92
N LEU A 358 -1.63 -11.25 -34.23
CA LEU A 358 -1.09 -10.49 -35.37
C LEU A 358 -1.55 -11.07 -36.73
N TYR A 359 -1.69 -12.39 -36.87
CA TYR A 359 -2.20 -13.01 -38.09
C TYR A 359 -3.70 -12.77 -38.29
N MET A 360 -4.49 -12.77 -37.22
CA MET A 360 -5.92 -12.43 -37.29
C MET A 360 -6.16 -10.98 -37.74
N ASN A 361 -5.14 -10.13 -37.64
CA ASN A 361 -5.12 -8.73 -38.10
C ASN A 361 -4.75 -8.57 -39.60
N ARG A 362 -4.29 -9.62 -40.28
CA ARG A 362 -3.88 -9.51 -41.69
C ARG A 362 -5.09 -9.27 -42.59
N SER A 363 -5.05 -8.20 -43.39
CA SER A 363 -6.15 -7.87 -44.31
C SER A 363 -6.32 -8.99 -45.36
N ASN A 364 -7.58 -9.37 -45.62
CA ASN A 364 -7.95 -10.32 -46.69
C ASN A 364 -7.71 -9.76 -48.11
N GLU A 365 -7.00 -8.65 -48.28
CA GLU A 365 -6.82 -7.99 -49.59
C GLU A 365 -6.15 -8.91 -50.62
N HIS A 366 -5.35 -9.89 -50.21
CA HIS A 366 -4.78 -10.88 -51.14
C HIS A 366 -5.71 -12.03 -51.54
N ASN A 367 -6.88 -12.20 -50.90
CA ASN A 367 -7.84 -13.26 -51.25
C ASN A 367 -9.10 -12.75 -51.99
N ASN A 368 -9.28 -11.43 -52.10
CA ASN A 368 -10.45 -10.86 -52.79
C ASN A 368 -10.47 -11.10 -54.31
N ASN A 369 -9.36 -11.56 -54.92
CA ASN A 369 -9.36 -11.95 -56.33
C ASN A 369 -9.93 -13.36 -56.61
N ARG A 370 -10.42 -14.10 -55.59
CA ARG A 370 -10.90 -15.47 -55.77
C ARG A 370 -12.30 -15.82 -55.25
N ALA A 371 -13.06 -14.88 -54.68
CA ALA A 371 -14.38 -15.19 -54.13
C ALA A 371 -15.46 -14.16 -54.50
N ASN A 372 -15.73 -13.99 -55.79
CA ASN A 372 -17.01 -13.48 -56.25
C ASN A 372 -18.04 -14.63 -56.26
N MET A 373 -18.68 -14.90 -55.13
CA MET A 373 -20.01 -15.50 -55.10
C MET A 373 -20.66 -15.36 -53.71
N LEU A 374 -21.87 -14.78 -53.71
CA LEU A 374 -22.82 -14.63 -52.60
C LEU A 374 -22.68 -15.69 -51.49
N ILE A 375 -22.21 -15.30 -50.31
CA ILE A 375 -22.47 -16.06 -49.07
C ILE A 375 -22.80 -15.11 -47.91
N THR A 376 -23.96 -15.37 -47.32
CA THR A 376 -24.61 -14.75 -46.18
C THR A 376 -23.75 -14.78 -44.91
N ALA A 377 -23.94 -13.79 -44.04
CA ALA A 377 -23.19 -13.46 -42.82
C ALA A 377 -23.15 -14.54 -41.69
N VAL A 378 -23.35 -15.82 -42.00
CA VAL A 378 -23.31 -16.94 -41.03
C VAL A 378 -22.12 -17.88 -41.26
N GLN A 379 -21.35 -17.72 -42.36
CA GLN A 379 -20.21 -18.59 -42.69
C GLN A 379 -18.82 -17.93 -42.62
N PHE A 380 -18.66 -16.77 -41.99
CA PHE A 380 -17.32 -16.17 -41.76
C PHE A 380 -16.53 -16.79 -40.58
N GLN A 381 -17.01 -17.90 -40.00
CA GLN A 381 -16.16 -18.74 -39.17
C GLN A 381 -15.21 -19.56 -40.07
N LYS A 382 -13.91 -19.29 -39.93
CA LYS A 382 -12.75 -20.01 -40.50
C LYS A 382 -12.31 -19.64 -41.91
N ILE A 383 -11.76 -18.44 -42.09
CA ILE A 383 -10.43 -18.37 -42.71
C ILE A 383 -9.45 -18.41 -41.54
N GLN A 384 -9.21 -19.60 -40.99
CA GLN A 384 -8.15 -19.76 -40.01
C GLN A 384 -6.82 -19.58 -40.74
N PRO A 385 -5.91 -18.70 -40.27
CA PRO A 385 -4.55 -18.66 -40.79
C PRO A 385 -3.97 -20.08 -40.81
N ASN A 386 -3.30 -20.44 -41.90
CA ASN A 386 -2.70 -21.77 -42.08
C ASN A 386 -1.80 -22.05 -40.86
N GLU A 387 -2.13 -23.08 -40.06
CA GLU A 387 -1.38 -23.37 -38.83
C GLU A 387 0.12 -23.53 -39.09
N LYS A 388 0.49 -23.99 -40.29
CA LYS A 388 1.90 -24.09 -40.72
C LYS A 388 2.61 -22.74 -40.83
N GLU A 389 1.93 -21.71 -41.33
CA GLU A 389 2.50 -20.36 -41.43
C GLU A 389 2.67 -19.74 -40.04
N ILE A 390 1.67 -19.92 -39.16
CA ILE A 390 1.77 -19.48 -37.76
C ILE A 390 2.94 -20.18 -37.08
N GLU A 391 3.07 -21.50 -37.21
CA GLU A 391 4.14 -22.27 -36.59
C GLU A 391 5.52 -21.83 -37.10
N GLN A 392 5.64 -21.53 -38.39
CA GLN A 392 6.88 -21.03 -38.98
C GLN A 392 7.29 -19.66 -38.42
N VAL A 393 6.35 -18.71 -38.31
CA VAL A 393 6.64 -17.40 -37.69
C VAL A 393 6.92 -17.54 -36.19
N CYS A 394 6.23 -18.45 -35.51
CA CYS A 394 6.51 -18.76 -34.10
C CYS A 394 7.93 -19.25 -33.92
N GLU A 395 8.40 -20.15 -34.79
CA GLU A 395 9.77 -20.65 -34.78
C GLU A 395 10.77 -19.50 -34.94
N TRP A 396 10.60 -18.63 -35.94
CA TRP A 396 11.49 -17.49 -36.15
C TRP A 396 11.57 -16.56 -34.94
N LEU A 397 10.41 -16.19 -34.39
CA LEU A 397 10.35 -15.31 -33.23
C LEU A 397 10.86 -15.98 -31.95
N GLN A 398 10.72 -17.29 -31.81
CA GLN A 398 11.26 -18.03 -30.67
C GLN A 398 12.78 -18.06 -30.70
N ILE A 399 13.38 -18.31 -31.87
CA ILE A 399 14.82 -18.19 -32.06
C ILE A 399 15.28 -16.75 -31.80
N TYR A 400 14.51 -15.76 -32.25
CA TYR A 400 14.79 -14.34 -31.96
C TYR A 400 14.68 -14.02 -30.46
N GLN A 401 13.72 -14.60 -29.73
CA GLN A 401 13.60 -14.43 -28.28
C GLN A 401 14.84 -14.97 -27.58
N TYR A 402 15.33 -16.16 -27.95
CA TYR A 402 16.59 -16.67 -27.43
C TYR A 402 17.76 -15.74 -27.75
N TYR A 403 17.84 -15.28 -29.00
CA TYR A 403 18.86 -14.33 -29.45
C TYR A 403 18.87 -13.04 -28.63
N SER A 404 17.69 -12.48 -28.34
CA SER A 404 17.55 -11.26 -27.53
C SER A 404 18.04 -11.44 -26.09
N HIS A 405 17.93 -12.65 -25.52
CA HIS A 405 18.36 -12.95 -24.15
C HIS A 405 19.84 -13.38 -24.04
N ILE A 406 20.56 -13.62 -25.14
CA ILE A 406 21.96 -14.11 -25.10
C ILE A 406 22.80 -13.24 -24.16
N ASN A 407 22.79 -11.92 -24.34
CA ASN A 407 23.62 -11.02 -23.53
C ASN A 407 23.29 -11.11 -22.03
N VAL A 408 22.01 -11.30 -21.69
CA VAL A 408 21.56 -11.45 -20.30
C VAL A 408 22.00 -12.80 -19.73
N ILE A 409 21.91 -13.87 -20.52
CA ILE A 409 22.38 -15.22 -20.13
C ILE A 409 23.90 -15.20 -19.91
N MET A 410 24.66 -14.60 -20.83
CA MET A 410 26.11 -14.48 -20.69
C MET A 410 26.50 -13.66 -19.47
N LYS A 411 25.82 -12.52 -19.26
CA LYS A 411 26.00 -11.70 -18.06
C LYS A 411 25.65 -12.47 -16.79
N CYS A 412 24.63 -13.34 -16.80
CA CYS A 412 24.27 -14.20 -15.67
C CYS A 412 25.40 -15.18 -15.33
N ILE A 413 25.92 -15.88 -16.33
CA ILE A 413 27.02 -16.83 -16.18
C ILE A 413 28.27 -16.16 -15.61
N GLU A 414 28.64 -15.00 -16.15
CA GLU A 414 29.82 -14.24 -15.72
C GLU A 414 29.62 -13.65 -14.32
N LYS A 415 28.48 -13.01 -14.05
CA LYS A 415 28.19 -12.32 -12.79
C LYS A 415 28.10 -13.26 -11.60
N PHE A 416 27.64 -14.50 -11.81
CA PHE A 416 27.51 -15.48 -10.74
C PHE A 416 28.56 -16.59 -10.78
N ASP A 417 29.55 -16.50 -11.68
CA ASP A 417 30.62 -17.50 -11.84
C ASP A 417 30.07 -18.93 -11.93
N LEU A 418 29.14 -19.15 -12.87
CA LEU A 418 28.36 -20.40 -12.96
C LEU A 418 29.07 -21.52 -13.71
N LEU A 419 30.17 -21.24 -14.39
CA LEU A 419 30.89 -22.21 -15.20
C LEU A 419 32.38 -22.23 -14.84
N PRO A 420 33.07 -23.36 -15.03
CA PRO A 420 34.50 -23.45 -14.77
C PRO A 420 35.28 -22.55 -15.73
N SER A 421 36.26 -21.82 -15.20
CA SER A 421 37.16 -20.94 -15.97
C SER A 421 37.96 -21.69 -17.05
N ASP A 422 38.20 -22.98 -16.82
CA ASP A 422 39.06 -23.85 -17.63
C ASP A 422 38.31 -24.56 -18.78
N ASN A 423 36.98 -24.39 -18.87
CA ASN A 423 36.20 -24.97 -19.96
C ASN A 423 36.21 -24.03 -21.17
N GLU A 424 36.98 -24.40 -22.19
CA GLU A 424 36.75 -23.99 -23.59
C GLU A 424 35.43 -24.59 -24.11
N ASP A 425 34.31 -24.24 -23.47
CA ASP A 425 32.99 -24.65 -23.97
C ASP A 425 32.76 -23.95 -25.31
N MET A 426 33.05 -24.65 -26.40
CA MET A 426 32.97 -24.11 -27.77
C MET A 426 31.61 -23.45 -28.04
N LYS A 427 30.53 -23.96 -27.42
CA LYS A 427 29.19 -23.37 -27.54
C LYS A 427 29.13 -21.96 -26.97
N ILE A 428 29.77 -21.69 -25.84
CA ILE A 428 29.84 -20.36 -25.22
C ILE A 428 30.62 -19.40 -26.12
N GLY A 429 31.74 -19.87 -26.68
CA GLY A 429 32.50 -19.12 -27.68
C GLY A 429 31.61 -18.74 -28.87
N HIS A 430 30.93 -19.72 -29.47
CA HIS A 430 29.99 -19.48 -30.56
C HIS A 430 28.88 -18.50 -30.16
N LEU A 431 28.24 -18.67 -29.00
CA LEU A 431 27.19 -17.77 -28.49
C LEU A 431 27.67 -16.33 -28.28
N LYS A 432 28.91 -16.12 -27.80
CA LYS A 432 29.51 -14.76 -27.69
C LYS A 432 29.71 -14.11 -29.06
N HIS A 433 30.04 -14.88 -30.08
CA HIS A 433 30.29 -14.41 -31.44
C HIS A 433 29.03 -14.24 -32.31
N LEU A 434 27.85 -14.67 -31.83
CA LEU A 434 26.57 -14.54 -32.56
C LEU A 434 26.07 -13.09 -32.75
N SER A 435 26.71 -12.12 -32.10
CA SER A 435 26.35 -10.69 -32.10
C SER A 435 26.67 -9.93 -33.42
N GLY A 436 27.21 -10.59 -34.45
CA GLY A 436 27.79 -9.91 -35.62
C GLY A 436 26.95 -9.77 -36.90
N ASN A 437 25.82 -10.50 -37.09
CA ASN A 437 25.11 -10.52 -38.38
C ASN A 437 23.68 -9.96 -38.32
N GLU A 438 23.56 -8.68 -37.98
CA GLU A 438 22.26 -7.99 -37.88
C GLU A 438 21.57 -7.71 -39.23
N ASN A 439 22.26 -7.98 -40.36
CA ASN A 439 21.70 -7.83 -41.70
C ASN A 439 20.89 -9.05 -42.17
N CYS A 440 20.95 -10.16 -41.43
CA CYS A 440 20.14 -11.36 -41.66
C CYS A 440 18.64 -11.02 -41.56
N SER A 441 17.82 -11.62 -42.44
CA SER A 441 16.36 -11.54 -42.30
C SER A 441 15.85 -12.48 -41.21
N LEU A 442 14.66 -12.20 -40.66
CA LEU A 442 14.03 -13.04 -39.66
C LEU A 442 13.75 -14.44 -40.21
N ARG A 443 13.44 -14.59 -41.50
CA ARG A 443 13.27 -15.90 -42.16
C ARG A 443 14.56 -16.72 -42.16
N GLU A 444 15.71 -16.07 -42.32
CA GLU A 444 17.03 -16.72 -42.35
C GLU A 444 17.55 -17.06 -40.95
N ILE A 445 16.88 -16.59 -39.88
CA ILE A 445 17.33 -16.79 -38.49
C ILE A 445 17.44 -18.27 -38.11
N THR A 446 16.54 -19.12 -38.62
CA THR A 446 16.55 -20.56 -38.29
C THR A 446 17.82 -21.24 -38.81
N GLN A 447 18.33 -20.81 -39.97
CA GLN A 447 19.55 -21.36 -40.54
C GLN A 447 20.79 -20.71 -39.91
N ALA A 448 20.78 -19.39 -39.74
CA ALA A 448 21.91 -18.65 -39.20
C ALA A 448 22.15 -18.90 -37.69
N TYR A 449 21.10 -19.19 -36.93
CA TYR A 449 21.12 -19.28 -35.46
C TYR A 449 20.57 -20.62 -34.94
N ARG A 450 20.65 -21.69 -35.74
CA ARG A 450 20.23 -23.05 -35.37
C ARG A 450 20.76 -23.51 -34.00
N ILE A 451 21.98 -23.12 -33.66
CA ILE A 451 22.61 -23.42 -32.38
C ILE A 451 21.79 -22.91 -31.18
N LEU A 452 21.10 -21.77 -31.30
CA LEU A 452 20.23 -21.24 -30.24
C LEU A 452 19.03 -22.14 -29.98
N GLN A 453 18.40 -22.62 -31.05
CA GLN A 453 17.28 -23.54 -30.95
C GLN A 453 17.73 -24.86 -30.31
N GLU A 454 18.88 -25.39 -30.71
CA GLU A 454 19.43 -26.62 -30.15
C GLU A 454 19.78 -26.49 -28.66
N CYS A 455 20.36 -25.34 -28.27
CA CYS A 455 20.77 -25.07 -26.88
C CYS A 455 19.58 -24.77 -25.97
N PHE A 456 18.58 -24.01 -26.42
CA PHE A 456 17.55 -23.44 -25.54
C PHE A 456 16.14 -24.03 -25.74
N LYS A 457 15.96 -25.04 -26.60
CA LYS A 457 14.63 -25.68 -26.82
C LYS A 457 13.93 -26.17 -25.55
N THR A 458 14.69 -26.51 -24.50
CA THR A 458 14.16 -26.98 -23.22
C THR A 458 13.72 -25.83 -22.30
N LEU A 459 14.11 -24.60 -22.60
CA LEU A 459 13.74 -23.41 -21.84
C LEU A 459 12.47 -22.80 -22.41
N THR A 460 11.47 -22.68 -21.53
CA THR A 460 10.31 -21.81 -21.75
C THR A 460 10.68 -20.34 -21.56
N HIS A 461 9.82 -19.42 -22.00
CA HIS A 461 10.01 -17.99 -21.80
C HIS A 461 10.07 -17.58 -20.31
N GLN A 462 9.36 -18.28 -19.43
CA GLN A 462 9.43 -18.07 -17.97
C GLN A 462 10.84 -18.35 -17.41
N HIS A 463 11.55 -19.35 -17.95
CA HIS A 463 12.93 -19.61 -17.58
C HIS A 463 13.86 -18.48 -18.01
N LEU A 464 13.67 -17.93 -19.21
CA LEU A 464 14.45 -16.78 -19.69
C LEU A 464 14.22 -15.54 -18.81
N GLN A 465 12.98 -15.30 -18.39
CA GLN A 465 12.63 -14.22 -17.47
C GLN A 465 13.24 -14.43 -16.08
N LEU A 466 13.29 -15.68 -15.58
CA LEU A 466 13.98 -16.00 -14.33
C LEU A 466 15.47 -15.62 -14.40
N ILE A 467 16.16 -15.98 -15.49
CA ILE A 467 17.59 -15.64 -15.69
C ILE A 467 17.78 -14.12 -15.65
N LYS A 468 16.90 -13.38 -16.33
CA LYS A 468 16.96 -11.92 -16.34
C LYS A 468 16.75 -11.33 -14.94
N ILE A 469 15.69 -11.74 -14.24
CA ILE A 469 15.37 -11.22 -12.91
C ILE A 469 16.48 -11.59 -11.91
N ALA A 470 17.08 -12.77 -12.03
CA ALA A 470 18.24 -13.15 -11.25
C ALA A 470 19.40 -12.17 -11.44
N VAL A 471 19.71 -11.77 -12.69
CA VAL A 471 20.76 -10.78 -13.00
C VAL A 471 20.44 -9.40 -12.45
N GLU A 472 19.20 -8.95 -12.57
CA GLU A 472 18.72 -7.65 -12.04
C GLU A 472 18.75 -7.63 -10.51
N CYS A 473 18.20 -8.65 -9.87
CA CYS A 473 18.15 -8.84 -8.41
C CYS A 473 19.39 -9.58 -7.90
N SER A 474 20.56 -9.29 -8.45
CA SER A 474 21.78 -10.06 -8.14
C SER A 474 22.13 -10.04 -6.67
N ASN A 475 21.78 -8.98 -5.95
CA ASN A 475 22.09 -8.83 -4.54
C ASN A 475 21.45 -9.94 -3.70
N VAL A 476 20.27 -10.42 -4.10
CA VAL A 476 19.60 -11.56 -3.45
C VAL A 476 20.45 -12.83 -3.58
N ILE A 477 20.97 -13.11 -4.78
CA ILE A 477 21.82 -14.29 -5.03
C ILE A 477 23.14 -14.16 -4.24
N HIS A 478 23.78 -12.99 -4.26
CA HIS A 478 25.01 -12.75 -3.50
C HIS A 478 24.78 -12.87 -1.99
N MET A 479 23.67 -12.36 -1.47
CA MET A 479 23.28 -12.52 -0.07
C MET A 479 23.14 -13.99 0.30
N MET A 480 22.44 -14.79 -0.52
CA MET A 480 22.27 -16.22 -0.24
C MET A 480 23.59 -17.00 -0.38
N LYS A 481 24.49 -16.61 -1.30
CA LYS A 481 25.83 -17.21 -1.42
C LYS A 481 26.69 -16.88 -0.21
N LYS A 482 26.68 -15.61 0.22
CA LYS A 482 27.43 -15.13 1.39
C LYS A 482 26.95 -15.78 2.69
N ALA A 483 25.65 -16.03 2.81
CA ALA A 483 25.05 -16.74 3.94
C ALA A 483 25.18 -18.27 3.85
N ASP A 484 25.80 -18.79 2.77
CA ASP A 484 26.03 -20.21 2.51
C ASP A 484 24.78 -21.11 2.67
N LEU A 485 23.61 -20.61 2.25
CA LEU A 485 22.33 -21.27 2.58
C LEU A 485 22.11 -22.63 1.91
N TYR A 486 22.88 -22.98 0.88
CA TYR A 486 22.69 -24.21 0.11
C TYR A 486 23.70 -25.30 0.44
N SER A 487 24.66 -25.05 1.35
CA SER A 487 25.48 -26.11 1.93
C SER A 487 24.64 -27.03 2.81
N GLN A 488 25.18 -28.19 3.19
CA GLN A 488 24.45 -29.15 4.03
C GLN A 488 24.04 -28.51 5.37
N HIS A 489 24.90 -27.68 5.95
CA HIS A 489 24.61 -26.95 7.18
C HIS A 489 23.67 -25.77 6.91
N GLY A 490 23.89 -25.01 5.83
CA GLY A 490 23.03 -23.90 5.43
C GLY A 490 21.57 -24.30 5.17
N ARG A 491 21.34 -25.45 4.52
CA ARG A 491 19.99 -25.97 4.26
C ARG A 491 19.24 -26.26 5.55
N ARG A 492 19.94 -26.82 6.54
CA ARG A 492 19.38 -27.08 7.87
C ARG A 492 19.05 -25.77 8.58
N ARG A 493 20.00 -24.82 8.58
CA ARG A 493 19.81 -23.49 9.17
C ARG A 493 18.66 -22.72 8.53
N PHE A 494 18.52 -22.79 7.20
CA PHE A 494 17.39 -22.20 6.47
C PHE A 494 16.05 -22.81 6.91
N GLN A 495 15.98 -24.13 7.03
CA GLN A 495 14.77 -24.82 7.48
C GLN A 495 14.39 -24.40 8.91
N GLU A 496 15.36 -24.37 9.82
CA GLU A 496 15.15 -23.99 11.22
C GLU A 496 14.70 -22.52 11.34
N LEU A 497 15.37 -21.60 10.63
CA LEU A 497 14.94 -20.19 10.55
C LEU A 497 13.55 -20.05 9.96
N ARG A 498 13.25 -20.77 8.87
CA ARG A 498 11.92 -20.75 8.25
C ARG A 498 10.85 -21.18 9.24
N ASP A 499 11.06 -22.28 9.96
CA ASP A 499 10.06 -22.83 10.88
C ASP A 499 9.88 -21.93 12.12
N ASN A 500 10.98 -21.35 12.63
CA ASN A 500 10.95 -20.36 13.69
C ASN A 500 10.20 -19.09 13.27
N LEU A 501 10.54 -18.50 12.12
CA LEU A 501 9.90 -17.30 11.59
C LEU A 501 8.43 -17.54 11.22
N THR A 502 8.10 -18.72 10.68
CA THR A 502 6.71 -19.10 10.40
C THR A 502 5.89 -19.12 11.67
N THR A 503 6.46 -19.60 12.78
CA THR A 503 5.82 -19.60 14.10
C THR A 503 5.71 -18.19 14.68
N GLN A 504 6.75 -17.36 14.52
CA GLN A 504 6.77 -15.99 15.04
C GLN A 504 5.83 -15.04 14.26
N PHE A 505 5.68 -15.21 12.95
CA PHE A 505 4.91 -14.33 12.07
C PHE A 505 3.47 -14.78 11.80
N GLN A 506 2.95 -15.77 12.54
CA GLN A 506 1.59 -16.29 12.34
C GLN A 506 0.48 -15.21 12.35
N LEU A 507 0.74 -14.05 12.96
CA LEU A 507 -0.20 -12.92 13.09
C LEU A 507 0.36 -11.60 12.54
N GLN A 508 1.36 -11.67 11.65
CA GLN A 508 1.97 -10.51 11.00
C GLN A 508 1.92 -10.73 9.49
N GLU A 509 0.83 -10.31 8.82
CA GLU A 509 0.59 -10.65 7.41
C GLU A 509 1.73 -10.19 6.50
N LEU A 510 2.26 -8.98 6.70
CA LEU A 510 3.37 -8.44 5.91
C LEU A 510 4.64 -9.28 6.04
N ASN A 511 5.05 -9.61 7.27
CA ASN A 511 6.25 -10.41 7.52
C ASN A 511 6.07 -11.85 7.02
N ASN A 512 4.86 -12.40 7.14
CA ASN A 512 4.53 -13.70 6.59
C ASN A 512 4.54 -13.70 5.05
N MET A 513 4.08 -12.63 4.40
CA MET A 513 4.19 -12.45 2.94
C MET A 513 5.66 -12.39 2.48
N ILE A 514 6.51 -11.64 3.20
CA ILE A 514 7.96 -11.56 2.90
C ILE A 514 8.62 -12.93 3.13
N LEU A 515 8.31 -13.62 4.23
CA LEU A 515 8.80 -14.98 4.51
C LEU A 515 8.41 -15.96 3.40
N ASN A 516 7.15 -15.95 2.97
CA ASN A 516 6.69 -16.78 1.85
C ASN A 516 7.42 -16.44 0.55
N SER A 517 7.63 -15.16 0.28
CA SER A 517 8.42 -14.69 -0.86
C SER A 517 9.87 -15.19 -0.78
N TRP A 518 10.45 -15.26 0.42
CA TRP A 518 11.80 -15.74 0.65
C TRP A 518 11.92 -17.24 0.38
N ILE A 519 10.94 -18.02 0.84
CA ILE A 519 10.86 -19.48 0.60
C ILE A 519 10.76 -19.79 -0.89
N ILE A 520 9.92 -19.05 -1.62
CA ILE A 520 9.76 -19.24 -3.07
C ILE A 520 11.05 -18.85 -3.78
N THR A 521 11.64 -17.71 -3.42
CA THR A 521 12.91 -17.23 -3.97
C THR A 521 14.03 -18.24 -3.76
N TYR A 522 14.13 -18.83 -2.56
CA TYR A 522 15.10 -19.88 -2.25
C TYR A 522 14.96 -21.11 -3.16
N THR A 523 13.76 -21.44 -3.62
CA THR A 523 13.60 -22.55 -4.57
C THR A 523 13.97 -22.13 -6.00
N LEU A 524 13.56 -20.92 -6.41
CA LEU A 524 13.79 -20.44 -7.77
C LEU A 524 15.26 -20.16 -8.10
N ILE A 525 16.06 -19.72 -7.13
CA ILE A 525 17.44 -19.32 -7.40
C ILE A 525 18.46 -20.45 -7.29
N GLU A 526 18.05 -21.66 -6.86
CA GLU A 526 18.95 -22.80 -6.64
C GLU A 526 19.90 -23.08 -7.84
N PRO A 527 19.46 -23.04 -9.11
CA PRO A 527 20.35 -23.27 -10.25
C PRO A 527 21.52 -22.27 -10.37
N PHE A 528 21.42 -21.08 -9.77
CA PHE A 528 22.46 -20.04 -9.81
C PHE A 528 23.44 -20.11 -8.62
N MET A 529 23.20 -21.02 -7.68
CA MET A 529 24.00 -21.13 -6.46
C MET A 529 25.28 -21.93 -6.65
N PHE A 530 25.29 -22.86 -7.61
CA PHE A 530 26.37 -23.80 -7.82
C PHE A 530 26.96 -23.69 -9.22
N LYS A 531 28.27 -23.97 -9.35
CA LYS A 531 28.89 -24.15 -10.67
C LYS A 531 28.27 -25.36 -11.38
N ALA A 532 27.92 -25.17 -12.64
CA ALA A 532 27.55 -26.25 -13.54
C ALA A 532 28.81 -26.88 -14.15
N LYS A 533 28.72 -28.13 -14.60
CA LYS A 533 29.85 -28.84 -15.22
C LYS A 533 30.22 -28.26 -16.58
N ASN A 534 29.22 -27.81 -17.34
CA ASN A 534 29.31 -27.21 -18.66
C ASN A 534 28.02 -26.42 -18.95
N PHE A 535 27.93 -25.77 -20.10
CA PHE A 535 26.77 -24.97 -20.47
C PHE A 535 25.47 -25.79 -20.57
N ASP A 536 25.53 -27.01 -21.11
CA ASP A 536 24.35 -27.87 -21.24
C ASP A 536 23.79 -28.29 -19.87
N ASP A 537 24.66 -28.57 -18.88
CA ASP A 537 24.27 -28.86 -17.50
C ASP A 537 23.60 -27.64 -16.84
N PHE A 538 24.11 -26.42 -17.09
CA PHE A 538 23.47 -25.19 -16.61
C PHE A 538 22.05 -25.03 -17.18
N VAL A 539 21.88 -25.19 -18.49
CA VAL A 539 20.57 -25.10 -19.14
C VAL A 539 19.62 -26.18 -18.63
N LEU A 540 20.11 -27.40 -18.45
CA LEU A 540 19.31 -28.52 -17.92
C LEU A 540 18.81 -28.23 -16.49
N ARG A 541 19.66 -27.71 -15.60
CA ARG A 541 19.28 -27.36 -14.22
C ARG A 541 18.19 -26.30 -14.17
N ILE A 542 18.26 -25.30 -15.05
CA ILE A 542 17.20 -24.29 -15.16
C ILE A 542 15.91 -24.95 -15.69
N ALA A 543 16.00 -25.77 -16.73
CA ALA A 543 14.83 -26.43 -17.34
C ALA A 543 14.10 -27.40 -16.39
N GLN A 544 14.76 -27.88 -15.33
CA GLN A 544 14.15 -28.74 -14.31
C GLN A 544 13.19 -27.99 -13.38
N LEU A 545 13.17 -26.65 -13.39
CA LEU A 545 12.23 -25.84 -12.62
C LEU A 545 10.84 -25.86 -13.29
N THR A 546 9.99 -26.80 -12.89
CA THR A 546 8.67 -27.01 -13.53
C THR A 546 7.56 -26.04 -13.10
N ASN A 547 7.74 -25.29 -12.00
CA ASN A 547 6.69 -24.46 -11.38
C ASN A 547 7.02 -22.94 -11.38
N ILE A 548 7.54 -22.41 -12.48
CA ILE A 548 7.81 -20.96 -12.59
C ILE A 548 6.54 -20.24 -13.07
N GLU A 549 5.65 -19.84 -12.15
CA GLU A 549 4.54 -18.95 -12.52
C GLU A 549 5.03 -17.49 -12.69
N GLY A 550 4.32 -16.68 -13.48
CA GLY A 550 4.68 -15.26 -13.67
C GLY A 550 4.65 -14.46 -12.36
N SER A 551 3.75 -14.80 -11.44
CA SER A 551 3.70 -14.29 -10.07
C SER A 551 4.92 -14.72 -9.26
N SER A 552 5.45 -15.93 -9.48
CA SER A 552 6.57 -16.47 -8.72
C SER A 552 7.83 -15.63 -8.85
N LEU A 553 8.05 -15.05 -10.04
CA LEU A 553 9.19 -14.20 -10.33
C LEU A 553 9.19 -12.87 -9.55
N ASN A 554 8.01 -12.36 -9.19
CA ASN A 554 7.89 -11.14 -8.39
C ASN A 554 8.39 -11.33 -6.96
N HIS A 555 8.38 -12.55 -6.43
CA HIS A 555 8.92 -12.81 -5.09
C HIS A 555 10.42 -12.49 -4.99
N ILE A 556 11.19 -12.70 -6.06
CA ILE A 556 12.62 -12.35 -6.07
C ILE A 556 12.79 -10.84 -5.92
N LYS A 557 11.93 -10.04 -6.58
CA LYS A 557 11.91 -8.58 -6.45
C LYS A 557 11.50 -8.12 -5.06
N ILE A 558 10.46 -8.73 -4.48
CA ILE A 558 10.03 -8.45 -3.09
C ILE A 558 11.18 -8.68 -2.11
N ILE A 559 11.95 -9.75 -2.29
CA ILE A 559 13.12 -10.03 -1.44
C ILE A 559 14.26 -9.04 -1.69
N ASN A 560 14.49 -8.64 -2.94
CA ASN A 560 15.46 -7.61 -3.25
C ASN A 560 15.11 -6.27 -2.56
N ASP A 561 13.83 -5.90 -2.55
CA ASP A 561 13.34 -4.66 -1.92
C ASP A 561 13.39 -4.75 -0.39
N ASN A 562 13.24 -5.95 0.19
CA ASN A 562 13.27 -6.21 1.63
C ASN A 562 14.58 -6.87 2.11
N MET A 563 15.67 -6.70 1.35
CA MET A 563 16.92 -7.45 1.57
C MET A 563 17.55 -7.19 2.94
N GLN A 564 17.42 -5.99 3.49
CA GLN A 564 17.94 -5.65 4.82
C GLN A 564 17.27 -6.48 5.91
N LEU A 565 15.95 -6.63 5.84
CA LEU A 565 15.16 -7.43 6.78
C LEU A 565 15.54 -8.91 6.71
N VAL A 566 15.67 -9.46 5.50
CA VAL A 566 16.08 -10.86 5.33
C VAL A 566 17.53 -11.07 5.80
N THR A 567 18.42 -10.11 5.57
CA THR A 567 19.80 -10.16 6.08
C THR A 567 19.81 -10.15 7.62
N LEU A 568 18.92 -9.38 8.24
CA LEU A 568 18.75 -9.37 9.69
C LEU A 568 18.35 -10.76 10.20
N TRP A 569 17.35 -11.40 9.58
CA TRP A 569 16.94 -12.77 9.92
C TRP A 569 18.08 -13.78 9.77
N LEU A 570 18.91 -13.61 8.74
CA LEU A 570 20.09 -14.43 8.50
C LEU A 570 21.26 -14.15 9.45
N SER A 571 21.26 -13.02 10.15
CA SER A 571 22.26 -12.67 11.17
C SER A 571 21.84 -13.06 12.59
N ALA A 572 20.55 -13.34 12.79
CA ALA A 572 19.98 -13.75 14.06
C ALA A 572 20.52 -15.14 14.49
N GLU A 573 20.83 -15.31 15.78
CA GLU A 573 21.19 -16.63 16.32
C GLU A 573 19.96 -17.57 16.27
N GLU A 574 20.16 -18.88 16.11
CA GLU A 574 19.09 -19.87 15.90
C GLU A 574 18.00 -19.86 17.00
N THR A 575 18.32 -19.33 18.18
CA THR A 575 17.44 -19.22 19.36
C THR A 575 16.98 -17.79 19.65
N THR A 576 17.40 -16.79 18.88
CA THR A 576 16.95 -15.42 19.09
C THR A 576 15.47 -15.30 18.74
N VAL A 577 14.67 -15.09 19.78
CA VAL A 577 13.31 -14.56 19.62
C VAL A 577 13.51 -13.15 19.07
N LEU A 578 13.22 -12.96 17.78
CA LEU A 578 13.15 -11.61 17.23
C LEU A 578 12.08 -10.86 18.01
N ASP A 579 12.38 -9.65 18.48
CA ASP A 579 11.46 -8.82 19.27
C ASP A 579 10.10 -8.77 18.58
N ASN A 580 9.17 -9.55 19.11
CA ASN A 580 7.84 -9.70 18.57
C ASN A 580 6.91 -8.91 19.47
N ALA A 581 6.25 -7.90 18.92
CA ALA A 581 5.31 -7.08 19.67
C ALA A 581 4.29 -7.89 20.47
N LEU A 582 3.87 -9.07 20.00
CA LEU A 582 2.95 -9.90 20.78
C LEU A 582 3.61 -10.59 21.98
N ILE A 583 4.89 -10.94 21.89
CA ILE A 583 5.64 -11.52 23.01
C ILE A 583 5.96 -10.43 24.04
N THR A 584 6.45 -9.27 23.58
CA THR A 584 6.68 -8.10 24.43
C THR A 584 5.39 -7.68 25.15
N MET A 585 4.25 -7.72 24.46
CA MET A 585 2.93 -7.51 25.07
C MET A 585 2.64 -8.46 26.23
N GLU A 586 2.82 -9.76 26.02
CA GLU A 586 2.54 -10.77 27.04
C GLU A 586 3.42 -10.59 28.27
N HIS A 587 4.70 -10.22 28.09
CA HIS A 587 5.60 -9.95 29.20
C HIS A 587 5.26 -8.65 29.92
N LEU A 588 4.87 -7.59 29.20
CA LEU A 588 4.42 -6.34 29.83
C LEU A 588 3.21 -6.55 30.74
N PHE A 589 2.25 -7.39 30.35
CA PHE A 589 1.13 -7.75 31.23
C PHE A 589 1.53 -8.67 32.39
N LYS A 590 2.65 -9.40 32.31
CA LYS A 590 3.12 -10.30 33.37
C LYS A 590 3.99 -9.60 34.41
N ASN A 591 4.86 -8.69 33.99
CA ASN A 591 5.86 -8.08 34.86
C ASN A 591 6.34 -6.69 34.42
N GLY A 592 5.54 -5.98 33.63
CA GLY A 592 5.83 -4.61 33.20
C GLY A 592 5.88 -3.62 34.36
N THR A 593 6.82 -2.69 34.27
CA THR A 593 7.02 -1.54 35.17
C THR A 593 7.28 -0.28 34.36
N VAL A 594 6.88 0.87 34.87
CA VAL A 594 7.09 2.18 34.24
C VAL A 594 7.89 3.05 35.19
N ASP A 595 8.99 3.60 34.71
CA ASP A 595 9.78 4.61 35.41
C ASP A 595 9.65 5.95 34.70
N ILE A 596 9.14 6.97 35.40
CA ILE A 596 9.06 8.36 34.91
C ILE A 596 10.07 9.19 35.68
N ARG A 597 10.95 9.92 34.96
CA ARG A 597 11.97 10.78 35.57
C ARG A 597 11.85 12.21 35.06
N LEU A 598 11.63 13.15 35.97
CA LEU A 598 11.59 14.58 35.68
C LEU A 598 12.98 15.19 35.92
N ARG A 599 13.53 15.87 34.92
CA ARG A 599 14.93 16.35 34.98
C ARG A 599 15.12 17.76 34.40
N ARG A 600 14.06 18.52 34.11
CA ARG A 600 14.19 19.82 33.44
C ARG A 600 14.86 20.87 34.32
N LEU A 601 14.73 20.75 35.65
CA LEU A 601 15.39 21.67 36.58
C LEU A 601 16.92 21.59 36.48
N THR A 602 17.47 20.40 36.20
CA THR A 602 18.90 20.16 35.92
C THR A 602 19.27 20.28 34.44
N ARG A 603 18.40 20.89 33.60
CA ARG A 603 18.55 21.07 32.14
C ARG A 603 18.66 19.77 31.33
N GLN A 604 18.27 18.65 31.91
CA GLN A 604 18.16 17.39 31.19
C GLN A 604 16.72 17.18 30.72
N GLN A 605 16.57 16.40 29.65
CA GLN A 605 15.25 16.05 29.15
C GLN A 605 14.61 15.04 30.10
N SER A 606 13.45 15.39 30.65
CA SER A 606 12.59 14.41 31.33
C SER A 606 12.21 13.29 30.35
N TYR A 607 12.08 12.07 30.85
CA TYR A 607 11.79 10.89 30.04
C TYR A 607 11.00 9.85 30.83
N TYR A 608 10.48 8.84 30.14
CA TYR A 608 9.97 7.63 30.78
C TYR A 608 10.46 6.39 30.05
N GLU A 609 10.64 5.31 30.79
CA GLU A 609 11.07 4.00 30.30
C GLU A 609 10.11 2.92 30.82
N ILE A 610 9.96 1.84 30.06
CA ILE A 610 9.16 0.68 30.46
C ILE A 610 10.05 -0.55 30.59
N GLY A 611 10.13 -1.10 31.80
CA GLY A 611 10.91 -2.30 32.12
C GLY A 611 10.06 -3.57 32.12
N TYR A 612 10.59 -4.68 31.60
CA TYR A 612 10.00 -6.01 31.74
C TYR A 612 11.08 -7.09 31.85
N SER A 613 10.70 -8.33 32.20
CA SER A 613 11.68 -9.43 32.28
C SER A 613 11.22 -10.72 31.62
N ILE A 614 12.18 -11.48 31.08
CA ILE A 614 11.96 -12.80 30.48
C ILE A 614 12.81 -13.84 31.22
N ASP A 615 12.21 -14.98 31.56
CA ASP A 615 12.94 -16.11 32.13
C ASP A 615 13.84 -16.77 31.06
N ARG A 616 15.14 -16.88 31.33
CA ARG A 616 16.06 -17.57 30.42
C ARG A 616 15.78 -19.07 30.42
N ILE A 617 15.18 -19.59 29.34
CA ILE A 617 15.01 -21.03 29.15
C ILE A 617 16.39 -21.66 28.94
N GLN A 618 16.96 -22.31 29.96
CA GLN A 618 18.08 -23.21 29.76
C GLN A 618 17.56 -24.47 29.08
N VAL A 619 17.68 -24.56 27.75
CA VAL A 619 17.55 -25.84 27.06
C VAL A 619 18.75 -26.69 27.50
N GLY A 620 18.50 -27.65 28.39
CA GLY A 620 19.51 -28.56 28.90
C GLY A 620 20.13 -29.36 27.77
N MET A 621 21.29 -28.93 27.27
CA MET A 621 22.23 -29.86 26.65
C MET A 621 22.71 -30.82 27.74
N LYS A 622 22.02 -31.96 27.87
CA LYS A 622 22.63 -33.17 28.43
C LYS A 622 23.84 -33.50 27.55
N LYS A 623 25.01 -32.99 27.93
CA LYS A 623 26.27 -33.63 27.56
C LYS A 623 26.25 -35.01 28.20
N VAL A 624 26.00 -36.03 27.39
CA VAL A 624 26.42 -37.39 27.67
C VAL A 624 27.94 -37.32 27.83
N ARG A 625 28.43 -37.42 29.06
CA ARG A 625 29.81 -37.77 29.37
C ARG A 625 29.77 -38.74 30.54
N ASP A 626 29.95 -39.99 30.16
CA ASP A 626 30.65 -41.09 30.82
C ASP A 626 30.63 -41.19 32.34
N GLU A 627 30.16 -42.37 32.74
CA GLU A 627 30.30 -43.01 34.03
C GLU A 627 31.73 -42.95 34.55
N ASN A 628 31.88 -42.43 35.77
CA ASN A 628 32.62 -43.03 36.90
C ASN A 628 33.05 -41.93 37.85
N ASP A 629 32.28 -41.74 38.92
CA ASP A 629 32.85 -41.73 40.28
C ASP A 629 31.71 -41.67 41.30
N ALA A 630 31.53 -42.80 41.97
CA ALA A 630 30.70 -42.93 43.15
C ALA A 630 31.49 -42.42 44.36
N ASN A 631 30.99 -41.36 45.03
CA ASN A 631 30.50 -41.46 46.41
C ASN A 631 30.33 -40.10 47.11
N GLN A 632 29.24 -40.06 47.88
CA GLN A 632 29.02 -39.33 49.14
C GLN A 632 28.75 -37.82 49.15
N GLN A 633 27.50 -37.54 49.57
CA GLN A 633 27.03 -36.47 50.49
C GLN A 633 27.32 -35.02 50.06
N SER A 634 26.32 -34.14 49.92
CA SER A 634 25.38 -33.76 50.98
C SER A 634 24.19 -32.98 50.41
N LYS A 635 23.11 -33.01 51.18
CA LYS A 635 21.92 -32.17 51.04
C LYS A 635 22.29 -30.68 50.96
N GLU A 636 21.85 -30.01 49.90
CA GLU A 636 21.48 -28.60 49.93
C GLU A 636 20.42 -28.34 48.85
N ASN A 637 19.29 -27.79 49.30
CA ASN A 637 18.24 -27.26 48.45
C ASN A 637 18.76 -25.97 47.82
N ASP A 638 19.37 -26.05 46.64
CA ASP A 638 19.54 -24.87 45.79
C ASP A 638 18.48 -24.89 44.70
N GLY A 639 17.56 -23.93 44.81
CA GLY A 639 16.59 -23.61 43.78
C GLY A 639 17.32 -23.35 42.46
N ILE A 640 16.73 -23.81 41.37
CA ILE A 640 17.13 -23.41 40.03
C ILE A 640 16.93 -21.90 39.96
N GLU A 641 18.00 -21.11 40.13
CA GLU A 641 18.00 -19.68 39.85
C GLU A 641 17.71 -19.49 38.35
N THR A 642 16.44 -19.25 38.01
CA THR A 642 16.07 -18.74 36.70
C THR A 642 16.65 -17.34 36.57
N LYS A 643 17.77 -17.20 35.86
CA LYS A 643 18.30 -15.88 35.51
C LYS A 643 17.28 -15.14 34.64
N LYS A 644 16.58 -14.18 35.23
CA LYS A 644 15.69 -13.25 34.52
C LYS A 644 16.52 -12.25 33.74
N ILE A 645 16.25 -12.12 32.43
CA ILE A 645 16.83 -11.08 31.59
C ILE A 645 15.90 -9.88 31.68
N GLN A 646 16.41 -8.74 32.12
CA GLN A 646 15.66 -7.48 32.18
C GLN A 646 15.82 -6.71 30.86
N PHE A 647 14.71 -6.19 30.35
CA PHE A 647 14.63 -5.35 29.17
C PHE A 647 14.07 -3.99 29.55
N GLN A 648 14.55 -2.94 28.89
CA GLN A 648 14.06 -1.57 29.03
C GLN A 648 13.69 -1.03 27.65
N LEU A 649 12.46 -0.53 27.52
CA LEU A 649 11.97 0.13 26.32
C LEU A 649 12.05 1.64 26.52
N SER A 650 12.78 2.31 25.64
CA SER A 650 12.81 3.77 25.58
C SER A 650 11.52 4.32 24.96
N MET A 651 11.31 5.65 25.04
CA MET A 651 10.14 6.30 24.43
C MET A 651 10.00 5.99 22.92
N SER A 652 11.12 5.92 22.18
CA SER A 652 11.09 5.56 20.75
C SER A 652 10.73 4.10 20.52
N ASP A 653 11.20 3.19 21.38
CA ASP A 653 10.91 1.76 21.28
C ASP A 653 9.44 1.49 21.62
N ILE A 654 8.88 2.25 22.55
CA ILE A 654 7.45 2.21 22.91
C ILE A 654 6.58 2.71 21.75
N ASP A 655 7.00 3.78 21.07
CA ASP A 655 6.33 4.26 19.87
C ASP A 655 6.32 3.23 18.74
N ASP A 656 7.46 2.57 18.51
CA ASP A 656 7.55 1.51 17.51
C ASP A 656 6.70 0.29 17.90
N HIS A 657 6.76 -0.12 19.16
CA HIS A 657 5.95 -1.20 19.70
C HIS A 657 4.44 -0.95 19.55
N LYS A 658 3.96 0.27 19.84
CA LYS A 658 2.56 0.66 19.60
C LYS A 658 2.17 0.56 18.13
N ARG A 659 3.06 0.96 17.21
CA ARG A 659 2.81 0.84 15.76
C ARG A 659 2.68 -0.63 15.37
N GLN A 660 3.62 -1.46 15.79
CA GLN A 660 3.60 -2.90 15.53
C GLN A 660 2.32 -3.57 16.07
N LEU A 661 1.89 -3.25 17.29
CA LEU A 661 0.63 -3.73 17.86
C LEU A 661 -0.62 -3.24 17.12
N THR A 662 -0.60 -2.00 16.61
CA THR A 662 -1.70 -1.44 15.84
C THR A 662 -1.90 -2.21 14.54
N PHE A 663 -0.80 -2.57 13.85
CA PHE A 663 -0.86 -3.44 12.67
C PHE A 663 -1.37 -4.85 13.04
N CYS A 664 -0.88 -5.45 14.13
CA CYS A 664 -1.39 -6.74 14.60
C CYS A 664 -2.91 -6.69 14.93
N ASN A 665 -3.43 -5.57 15.43
CA ASN A 665 -4.86 -5.44 15.74
C ASN A 665 -5.77 -5.49 14.50
N VAL A 666 -5.27 -5.03 13.35
CA VAL A 666 -5.98 -5.06 12.06
C VAL A 666 -6.04 -6.48 11.52
N ASP A 667 -4.99 -7.26 11.74
CA ASP A 667 -4.79 -8.60 11.16
C ASP A 667 -5.35 -9.76 12.02
N VAL A 668 -5.76 -9.49 13.27
CA VAL A 668 -6.31 -10.52 14.16
C VAL A 668 -7.74 -10.90 13.75
N GLN A 669 -7.89 -12.12 13.23
CA GLN A 669 -9.16 -12.73 12.85
C GLN A 669 -10.17 -12.75 14.01
N GLN A 670 -11.48 -12.73 13.68
CA GLN A 670 -12.59 -12.74 14.65
C GLN A 670 -12.55 -13.89 15.67
N ASN A 671 -11.82 -14.97 15.38
CA ASN A 671 -11.70 -16.15 16.25
C ASN A 671 -10.66 -16.01 17.38
N LEU A 672 -9.86 -14.94 17.42
CA LEU A 672 -8.83 -14.67 18.43
C LEU A 672 -9.21 -13.50 19.35
N ILE A 673 -10.45 -13.52 19.85
CA ILE A 673 -11.07 -12.46 20.65
C ILE A 673 -10.19 -12.05 21.86
N TYR A 674 -9.56 -13.01 22.53
CA TYR A 674 -8.71 -12.73 23.70
C TYR A 674 -7.43 -11.94 23.34
N LYS A 675 -6.79 -12.25 22.20
CA LYS A 675 -5.60 -11.50 21.74
C LYS A 675 -5.97 -10.09 21.34
N LYS A 676 -7.14 -9.91 20.73
CA LYS A 676 -7.68 -8.58 20.41
C LYS A 676 -7.93 -7.75 21.69
N ALA A 677 -8.48 -8.37 22.74
CA ALA A 677 -8.67 -7.72 24.03
C ALA A 677 -7.32 -7.31 24.68
N LEU A 678 -6.31 -8.19 24.63
CA LEU A 678 -4.96 -7.89 25.11
C LEU A 678 -4.31 -6.72 24.32
N ILE A 679 -4.36 -6.75 22.99
CA ILE A 679 -3.78 -5.70 22.14
C ILE A 679 -4.46 -4.34 22.41
N ASN A 680 -5.79 -4.31 22.39
CA ASN A 680 -6.55 -3.08 22.69
C ASN A 680 -6.27 -2.57 24.11
N GLY A 681 -6.22 -3.49 25.06
CA GLY A 681 -5.85 -3.22 26.45
C GLY A 681 -4.49 -2.56 26.56
N GLN A 682 -3.48 -3.14 25.91
CA GLN A 682 -2.11 -2.65 25.99
C GLN A 682 -1.94 -1.30 25.29
N LEU A 683 -2.56 -1.10 24.11
CA LEU A 683 -2.55 0.19 23.43
C LEU A 683 -3.17 1.29 24.32
N LYS A 684 -4.26 0.99 25.02
CA LYS A 684 -4.90 1.91 25.96
C LYS A 684 -4.04 2.15 27.21
N LEU A 685 -3.40 1.11 27.73
CA LEU A 685 -2.48 1.18 28.86
C LEU A 685 -1.30 2.12 28.56
N LEU A 686 -0.58 1.89 27.44
CA LEU A 686 0.56 2.70 27.01
C LEU A 686 0.16 4.17 26.78
N LYS A 687 -0.99 4.42 26.16
CA LYS A 687 -1.53 5.78 25.99
C LYS A 687 -1.84 6.47 27.33
N THR A 688 -2.29 5.71 28.32
CA THR A 688 -2.57 6.25 29.67
C THR A 688 -1.27 6.63 30.38
N VAL A 689 -0.22 5.80 30.26
CA VAL A 689 1.13 6.11 30.74
C VAL A 689 1.67 7.40 30.11
N GLU A 690 1.52 7.58 28.80
CA GLU A 690 1.90 8.82 28.10
C GLU A 690 1.14 10.05 28.62
N ASN A 691 -0.16 9.91 28.87
CA ASN A 691 -0.96 10.99 29.44
C ASN A 691 -0.48 11.38 30.85
N ILE A 692 -0.13 10.40 31.68
CA ILE A 692 0.45 10.63 33.02
C ILE A 692 1.78 11.37 32.89
N TYR A 693 2.69 10.89 32.02
CA TYR A 693 3.97 11.53 31.75
C TYR A 693 3.78 12.99 31.30
N HIS A 694 2.92 13.25 30.33
CA HIS A 694 2.64 14.61 29.86
C HIS A 694 2.06 15.52 30.95
N MET A 695 1.27 14.98 31.88
CA MET A 695 0.77 15.75 33.02
C MET A 695 1.86 16.08 34.02
N PHE A 696 2.79 15.16 34.29
CA PHE A 696 3.97 15.47 35.09
C PHE A 696 4.82 16.58 34.46
N ILE A 697 5.04 16.55 33.13
CA ILE A 697 5.72 17.64 32.42
C ILE A 697 4.98 18.97 32.55
N LYS A 698 3.64 18.97 32.49
CA LYS A 698 2.84 20.18 32.70
C LYS A 698 2.95 20.73 34.12
N LEU A 699 2.97 19.86 35.13
CA LEU A 699 3.19 20.24 36.52
C LEU A 699 4.60 20.80 36.76
N GLU A 700 5.61 20.17 36.13
CA GLU A 700 7.01 20.60 36.16
C GLU A 700 7.14 22.01 35.56
N LEU A 701 6.66 22.21 34.32
CA LEU A 701 6.62 23.51 33.62
C LEU A 701 5.73 24.55 34.30
N GLY A 702 4.66 24.09 34.94
CA GLY A 702 3.75 24.91 35.73
C GLY A 702 4.40 25.50 36.98
N GLY A 703 5.60 25.04 37.36
CA GLY A 703 6.30 25.46 38.56
C GLY A 703 5.68 24.90 39.83
N HIS A 704 5.04 23.74 39.78
CA HIS A 704 4.52 23.13 41.00
C HIS A 704 5.69 22.60 41.85
N PRO A 705 5.85 23.00 43.12
CA PRO A 705 7.04 22.68 43.92
C PRO A 705 7.21 21.17 44.16
N ASP A 706 6.10 20.45 44.38
CA ASP A 706 6.12 19.02 44.71
C ASP A 706 6.33 18.08 43.49
N TYR A 707 6.48 18.63 42.28
CA TYR A 707 6.65 17.86 41.04
C TYR A 707 7.90 18.31 40.27
N GLN A 708 8.94 18.77 40.99
CA GLN A 708 10.25 19.07 40.42
C GLN A 708 11.23 17.92 40.72
N LEU A 709 12.03 17.52 39.73
CA LEU A 709 13.03 16.45 39.87
C LEU A 709 12.50 15.12 40.44
N ARG A 710 11.23 14.83 40.16
CA ARG A 710 10.53 13.68 40.71
C ARG A 710 10.79 12.43 39.88
N ASP A 711 11.07 11.32 40.56
CA ASP A 711 11.14 9.99 39.97
C ASP A 711 9.91 9.21 40.46
N GLU A 712 9.13 8.67 39.53
CA GLU A 712 7.91 7.91 39.80
C GLU A 712 8.02 6.51 39.22
N HIS A 713 7.60 5.52 39.99
CA HIS A 713 7.59 4.12 39.60
C HIS A 713 6.16 3.57 39.66
N TYR A 714 5.70 2.96 38.57
CA TYR A 714 4.39 2.33 38.49
C TYR A 714 4.50 0.88 38.01
N GLU A 715 3.79 -0.02 38.67
CA GLU A 715 3.61 -1.39 38.20
C GLU A 715 2.48 -1.44 37.18
N ILE A 716 2.78 -1.97 35.97
CA ILE A 716 1.82 -2.09 34.87
C ILE A 716 1.56 -3.55 34.46
N HIS A 717 1.84 -4.49 35.36
CA HIS A 717 1.45 -5.89 35.21
C HIS A 717 0.14 -6.24 35.93
N LEU A 718 -0.50 -7.32 35.47
CA LEU A 718 -1.66 -7.93 36.12
C LEU A 718 -1.17 -8.82 37.27
N GLN A 719 -1.85 -8.80 38.43
CA GLN A 719 -1.44 -9.59 39.61
C GLN A 719 -1.29 -11.10 39.26
N GLU A 720 -0.17 -11.72 39.68
CA GLU A 720 0.30 -13.05 39.25
C GLU A 720 -0.74 -14.18 39.32
N ILE A 721 -1.65 -14.15 40.30
CA ILE A 721 -2.68 -15.18 40.52
C ILE A 721 -3.71 -15.21 39.36
N GLN A 722 -3.86 -14.12 38.60
CA GLN A 722 -4.84 -14.00 37.50
C GLN A 722 -4.27 -14.40 36.12
N VAL A 723 -2.97 -14.22 35.87
CA VAL A 723 -2.41 -14.39 34.51
C VAL A 723 -2.12 -15.86 34.19
N ALA A 724 -1.56 -16.61 35.14
CA ALA A 724 -1.20 -18.01 34.93
C ALA A 724 -2.43 -18.93 34.82
N SER A 725 -3.51 -18.63 35.56
CA SER A 725 -4.76 -19.41 35.54
C SER A 725 -5.68 -19.07 34.36
N MET A 726 -5.59 -17.86 33.80
CA MET A 726 -6.42 -17.41 32.66
C MET A 726 -5.79 -17.70 31.29
N LEU A 727 -4.46 -17.83 31.20
CA LEU A 727 -3.78 -18.20 29.95
C LEU A 727 -3.79 -19.73 29.70
N SER A 728 -4.00 -20.56 30.73
CA SER A 728 -3.97 -22.03 30.60
C SER A 728 -5.33 -22.67 30.28
N ASP A 729 -6.48 -22.04 30.61
CA ASP A 729 -7.82 -22.64 30.50
C ASP A 729 -8.80 -21.82 29.63
N LEU A 730 -8.63 -21.88 28.30
CA LEU A 730 -9.38 -21.10 27.32
C LEU A 730 -10.81 -21.64 27.04
N ARG A 731 -11.82 -21.13 27.77
CA ARG A 731 -13.26 -21.17 27.38
C ARG A 731 -13.85 -19.76 27.36
N SER A 732 -14.87 -19.53 26.51
CA SER A 732 -15.52 -18.24 26.20
C SER A 732 -15.96 -17.37 27.40
N HIS A 733 -16.09 -17.94 28.60
CA HIS A 733 -16.51 -17.25 29.81
C HIS A 733 -15.35 -16.54 30.55
N GLN A 734 -14.10 -16.74 30.14
CA GLN A 734 -12.92 -16.09 30.76
C GLN A 734 -12.50 -14.78 30.06
N ASN A 735 -12.95 -14.52 28.82
CA ASN A 735 -12.62 -13.27 28.10
C ASN A 735 -13.13 -12.02 28.84
N ALA A 736 -14.36 -12.06 29.36
CA ALA A 736 -14.92 -10.96 30.13
C ALA A 736 -14.15 -10.72 31.45
N ARG A 737 -13.55 -11.76 32.04
CA ARG A 737 -12.72 -11.63 33.24
C ARG A 737 -11.37 -10.99 32.92
N LEU A 738 -10.75 -11.40 31.81
CA LEU A 738 -9.51 -10.80 31.31
C LEU A 738 -9.71 -9.32 30.94
N GLU A 739 -10.77 -9.01 30.19
CA GLU A 739 -11.14 -7.63 29.86
C GLU A 739 -11.39 -6.80 31.12
N ASN A 740 -12.08 -7.35 32.12
CA ASN A 740 -12.32 -6.65 33.38
C ASN A 740 -11.03 -6.43 34.20
N ALA A 741 -10.12 -7.41 34.22
CA ALA A 741 -8.82 -7.27 34.88
C ALA A 741 -7.96 -6.18 34.23
N ILE A 742 -7.86 -6.20 32.89
CA ILE A 742 -7.18 -5.16 32.10
C ILE A 742 -7.84 -3.79 32.37
N GLN A 743 -9.17 -3.72 32.33
CA GLN A 743 -9.89 -2.47 32.52
C GLN A 743 -9.73 -1.91 33.94
N THR A 744 -9.70 -2.77 34.97
CA THR A 744 -9.45 -2.37 36.37
C THR A 744 -8.07 -1.75 36.51
N GLN A 745 -7.07 -2.36 35.88
CA GLN A 745 -5.70 -1.85 35.89
C GLN A 745 -5.58 -0.51 35.15
N ILE A 746 -6.23 -0.37 34.00
CA ILE A 746 -6.24 0.90 33.27
C ILE A 746 -6.94 1.98 34.10
N GLN A 747 -8.02 1.64 34.82
CA GLN A 747 -8.73 2.58 35.68
C GLN A 747 -7.88 3.11 36.85
N SER A 748 -7.00 2.29 37.42
CA SER A 748 -6.10 2.76 38.50
C SER A 748 -5.12 3.82 37.98
N LEU A 749 -4.57 3.63 36.76
CA LEU A 749 -3.72 4.63 36.11
C LEU A 749 -4.51 5.86 35.65
N GLU A 750 -5.73 5.68 35.12
CA GLU A 750 -6.62 6.81 34.77
C GLU A 750 -6.94 7.67 36.01
N LEU A 751 -7.10 7.06 37.20
CA LEU A 751 -7.30 7.78 38.46
C LEU A 751 -6.07 8.64 38.84
N ILE A 752 -4.86 8.12 38.65
CA ILE A 752 -3.61 8.87 38.85
C ILE A 752 -3.57 10.07 37.90
N TYR A 753 -3.84 9.84 36.61
CA TYR A 753 -3.92 10.92 35.62
C TYR A 753 -4.93 12.01 36.02
N HIS A 754 -6.14 11.64 36.44
CA HIS A 754 -7.16 12.60 36.87
C HIS A 754 -6.76 13.37 38.14
N THR A 755 -6.05 12.71 39.06
CA THR A 755 -5.51 13.35 40.26
C THR A 755 -4.47 14.41 39.89
N LEU A 756 -3.52 14.07 39.02
CA LEU A 756 -2.49 14.99 38.52
C LEU A 756 -3.11 16.17 37.76
N LYS A 757 -4.12 15.91 36.93
CA LYS A 757 -4.85 16.95 36.21
C LYS A 757 -5.54 17.92 37.16
N THR A 758 -6.22 17.41 38.18
CA THR A 758 -6.89 18.23 39.20
C THR A 758 -5.88 19.07 39.97
N ALA A 759 -4.73 18.49 40.33
CA ALA A 759 -3.64 19.21 40.99
C ALA A 759 -3.09 20.34 40.12
N TYR A 760 -2.87 20.07 38.83
CA TYR A 760 -2.41 21.08 37.86
C TYR A 760 -3.42 22.22 37.69
N ASP A 761 -4.69 21.90 37.47
CA ASP A 761 -5.75 22.89 37.24
C ASP A 761 -5.90 23.79 38.48
N LYS A 762 -5.92 23.20 39.68
CA LYS A 762 -5.97 23.94 40.94
C LYS A 762 -4.73 24.82 41.14
N TRP A 763 -3.55 24.31 40.83
CA TRP A 763 -2.30 25.05 40.92
C TRP A 763 -2.30 26.28 40.02
N ILE A 764 -2.61 26.12 38.74
CA ILE A 764 -2.61 27.22 37.77
C ILE A 764 -3.71 28.24 38.08
N GLN A 765 -4.90 27.80 38.51
CA GLN A 765 -5.96 28.71 38.95
C GLN A 765 -5.53 29.54 40.16
N ASN A 766 -4.95 28.90 41.18
CA ASN A 766 -4.43 29.61 42.35
C ASN A 766 -3.32 30.58 41.96
N LEU A 767 -2.37 30.16 41.13
CA LEU A 767 -1.26 31.01 40.70
C LEU A 767 -1.75 32.22 39.88
N LYS A 768 -2.77 32.04 39.03
CA LYS A 768 -3.44 33.15 38.33
C LYS A 768 -4.14 34.11 39.30
N LYS A 769 -4.90 33.57 40.25
CA LYS A 769 -5.57 34.36 41.29
C LYS A 769 -4.57 35.20 42.09
N TYR A 770 -3.51 34.58 42.61
CA TYR A 770 -2.49 35.28 43.40
C TYR A 770 -1.69 36.29 42.57
N ARG A 771 -1.47 36.05 41.28
CA ARG A 771 -0.89 37.07 40.38
C ARG A 771 -1.82 38.25 40.15
N GLN A 772 -3.14 38.07 40.20
CA GLN A 772 -4.08 39.17 40.11
C GLN A 772 -4.12 39.98 41.42
N GLU A 773 -4.07 39.30 42.56
CA GLU A 773 -4.12 39.90 43.90
C GLU A 773 -2.79 40.56 44.31
N CYS A 774 -1.65 40.09 43.77
CA CYS A 774 -0.32 40.64 44.07
C CYS A 774 0.40 41.05 42.78
N SER A 775 0.49 42.37 42.56
CA SER A 775 1.18 43.00 41.42
C SER A 775 2.64 42.52 41.27
N LEU A 776 3.33 42.30 42.40
CA LEU A 776 4.72 41.86 42.47
C LEU A 776 4.93 40.46 41.88
N LEU A 777 3.98 39.54 42.03
CA LEU A 777 4.07 38.18 41.48
C LEU A 777 3.95 38.14 39.94
N LYS A 778 3.51 39.24 39.32
CA LYS A 778 3.49 39.37 37.85
C LYS A 778 4.89 39.55 37.26
N LEU A 779 5.87 39.97 38.08
CA LEU A 779 7.26 40.18 37.66
C LEU A 779 8.07 38.88 37.57
N PHE A 780 7.56 37.77 38.11
CA PHE A 780 8.26 36.50 38.20
C PHE A 780 7.56 35.43 37.36
N SER A 781 8.33 34.68 36.57
CA SER A 781 7.88 33.48 35.86
C SER A 781 7.43 32.38 36.83
N ASN A 782 6.71 31.37 36.35
CA ASN A 782 6.27 30.25 37.21
C ASN A 782 7.45 29.53 37.86
N ARG A 783 8.58 29.43 37.13
CA ARG A 783 9.82 28.84 37.62
C ARG A 783 10.44 29.69 38.73
N GLU A 784 10.49 31.01 38.58
CA GLU A 784 11.03 31.90 39.61
C GLU A 784 10.14 31.93 40.85
N ILE A 785 8.81 31.95 40.69
CA ILE A 785 7.86 31.83 41.82
C ILE A 785 8.07 30.51 42.56
N MET A 786 8.25 29.40 41.83
CA MET A 786 8.54 28.09 42.40
C MET A 786 9.84 28.08 43.19
N ILE A 787 10.93 28.63 42.64
CA ILE A 787 12.22 28.76 43.32
C ILE A 787 12.05 29.62 44.59
N LEU A 788 11.33 30.73 44.51
CA LEU A 788 11.02 31.57 45.68
C LEU A 788 10.24 30.78 46.74
N ILE A 789 9.23 29.99 46.37
CA ILE A 789 8.46 29.15 47.30
C ILE A 789 9.37 28.12 47.98
N ILE A 790 10.27 27.47 47.23
CA ILE A 790 11.22 26.49 47.76
C ILE A 790 12.20 27.17 48.73
N LEU A 791 12.82 28.27 48.34
CA LEU A 791 13.76 29.05 49.16
C LEU A 791 13.12 29.60 50.46
N LEU A 792 11.82 29.89 50.42
CA LEU A 792 11.06 30.36 51.59
C LEU A 792 10.60 29.21 52.49
N ARG A 793 10.43 28.00 51.95
CA ARG A 793 9.98 26.80 52.68
C ARG A 793 11.12 26.00 53.30
N THR A 794 12.28 25.88 52.66
CA THR A 794 13.41 25.10 53.20
C THR A 794 14.03 25.80 54.43
N SER A 795 14.16 25.06 55.55
CA SER A 795 14.51 25.60 56.88
C SER A 795 15.99 25.90 57.10
N ASN A 796 16.86 25.59 56.13
CA ASN A 796 18.32 25.59 56.33
C ASN A 796 19.07 26.72 55.58
N ALA A 797 18.39 27.65 54.93
CA ALA A 797 19.02 28.87 54.42
C ALA A 797 19.53 29.73 55.60
N PRO A 798 20.70 30.42 55.49
CA PRO A 798 21.25 31.21 56.59
C PRO A 798 20.20 32.19 57.08
N ASN A 799 19.88 32.09 58.38
CA ASN A 799 18.85 32.87 59.06
C ASN A 799 18.91 34.37 58.74
N SER A 800 20.04 34.93 58.32
CA SER A 800 20.18 36.33 57.91
C SER A 800 19.40 36.73 56.65
N ILE A 801 19.29 35.87 55.62
CA ILE A 801 18.58 36.20 54.37
C ILE A 801 17.08 36.03 54.57
N ARG A 802 16.68 34.88 55.12
CA ARG A 802 15.28 34.58 55.45
C ARG A 802 14.71 35.61 56.45
N ARG A 803 15.46 35.96 57.50
CA ARG A 803 15.05 36.97 58.49
C ARG A 803 15.14 38.40 57.97
N ARG A 804 16.03 38.76 57.04
CA ARG A 804 15.99 40.08 56.37
C ARG A 804 14.81 40.21 55.42
N LEU A 805 14.50 39.16 54.66
CA LEU A 805 13.38 39.15 53.74
C LEU A 805 12.05 39.15 54.51
N PHE A 806 11.90 38.31 55.54
CA PHE A 806 10.73 38.33 56.41
C PHE A 806 10.63 39.61 57.25
N LYS A 807 11.72 40.16 57.79
CA LYS A 807 11.71 41.46 58.47
C LYS A 807 11.25 42.59 57.54
N LYS A 808 11.67 42.58 56.27
CA LYS A 808 11.19 43.56 55.27
C LYS A 808 9.79 43.30 54.73
N LEU A 809 9.29 42.07 54.77
CA LEU A 809 7.91 41.76 54.37
C LEU A 809 6.91 41.97 55.51
N PHE A 810 7.32 41.80 56.77
CA PHE A 810 6.46 41.86 57.97
C PHE A 810 6.66 43.09 58.87
N GLU A 811 7.62 44.00 58.62
CA GLU A 811 7.66 45.33 59.26
C GLU A 811 6.53 46.28 58.77
N PHE A 812 5.66 45.83 57.86
CA PHE A 812 4.68 46.66 57.13
C PHE A 812 3.22 46.33 57.46
N GLU A 813 2.92 45.93 58.71
CA GLU A 813 1.53 45.67 59.13
C GLU A 813 0.64 46.93 59.24
N ASP A 814 1.16 48.15 59.00
CA ASP A 814 0.36 49.39 58.98
C ASP A 814 0.40 50.09 57.60
N LEU A 815 -0.12 49.43 56.56
CA LEU A 815 -0.23 49.99 55.21
C LEU A 815 -1.60 50.67 54.97
N LYS A 816 -1.79 51.85 55.56
CA LYS A 816 -2.74 52.86 55.07
C LYS A 816 -1.97 53.95 54.31
N ASN A 817 -1.54 53.63 53.09
CA ASN A 817 -1.30 54.54 51.94
C ASN A 817 -0.56 53.75 50.84
N GLN A 818 -1.31 53.18 49.89
CA GLN A 818 -0.86 52.04 49.09
C GLN A 818 0.14 52.35 47.96
N ASN A 819 0.24 53.56 47.39
CA ASN A 819 1.06 53.72 46.17
C ASN A 819 2.57 53.90 46.40
N GLU A 820 3.00 54.65 47.41
CA GLU A 820 4.42 55.00 47.58
C GLU A 820 5.23 53.88 48.27
N GLU A 821 4.59 53.15 49.18
CA GLU A 821 5.19 52.04 49.91
C GLU A 821 5.29 50.79 49.03
N GLU A 822 4.25 50.48 48.25
CA GLU A 822 4.27 49.40 47.25
C GLU A 822 5.36 49.66 46.20
N GLN A 823 5.47 50.90 45.72
CA GLN A 823 6.55 51.34 44.84
C GLN A 823 7.93 51.12 45.48
N LYS A 824 8.16 51.56 46.73
CA LYS A 824 9.43 51.32 47.43
C LYS A 824 9.74 49.82 47.56
N LEU A 825 8.73 48.99 47.84
CA LEU A 825 8.87 47.54 47.99
C LEU A 825 9.25 46.88 46.66
N THR A 826 8.53 47.20 45.58
CA THR A 826 8.82 46.74 44.22
C THR A 826 10.24 47.12 43.81
N MET A 827 10.66 48.36 44.08
CA MET A 827 12.02 48.82 43.78
C MET A 827 13.09 48.09 44.59
N HIS A 828 12.79 47.71 45.84
CA HIS A 828 13.72 46.96 46.67
C HIS A 828 13.87 45.51 46.22
N CYS A 829 12.77 44.86 45.84
CA CYS A 829 12.78 43.51 45.28
C CYS A 829 13.51 43.48 43.93
N LEU A 830 13.25 44.45 43.05
CA LEU A 830 13.93 44.60 41.76
C LEU A 830 15.44 44.80 41.95
N ALA A 831 15.85 45.66 42.88
CA ALA A 831 17.26 45.88 43.20
C ALA A 831 17.95 44.63 43.74
N HIS A 832 17.27 43.84 44.58
CA HIS A 832 17.80 42.59 45.11
C HIS A 832 17.92 41.51 44.03
N TYR A 833 16.92 41.38 43.15
CA TYR A 833 16.97 40.47 42.01
C TYR A 833 18.14 40.81 41.07
N LEU A 834 18.28 42.08 40.67
CA LEU A 834 19.38 42.54 39.81
C LEU A 834 20.76 42.33 40.46
N ARG A 835 20.88 42.52 41.78
CA ARG A 835 22.10 42.20 42.53
C ARG A 835 22.38 40.69 42.60
N SER A 836 21.35 39.86 42.68
CA SER A 836 21.50 38.40 42.70
C SER A 836 22.02 37.83 41.38
N LEU A 837 21.82 38.55 40.27
CA LEU A 837 22.40 38.26 38.95
C LEU A 837 23.89 38.63 38.83
N ARG A 838 24.55 39.06 39.92
CA ARG A 838 25.98 39.43 40.00
C ARG A 838 26.43 40.51 39.02
N ILE A 839 25.53 41.40 38.59
CA ILE A 839 25.88 42.57 37.77
C ILE A 839 26.50 43.64 38.70
N SER A 840 27.81 43.59 38.91
CA SER A 840 28.52 44.42 39.90
C SER A 840 28.86 45.85 39.45
N HIS A 841 28.57 46.22 38.20
CA HIS A 841 29.04 47.48 37.59
C HIS A 841 27.93 48.49 37.28
N VAL A 842 26.67 48.22 37.67
CA VAL A 842 25.55 49.14 37.45
C VAL A 842 25.29 50.00 38.70
N ASN A 843 25.13 51.31 38.52
CA ASN A 843 24.82 52.25 39.61
C ASN A 843 23.34 52.11 40.06
N LEU A 844 23.06 51.09 40.88
CA LEU A 844 21.75 50.74 41.44
C LEU A 844 21.38 51.59 42.67
N THR A 845 21.68 52.89 42.65
CA THR A 845 21.22 53.82 43.69
C THR A 845 19.70 53.94 43.67
N THR A 846 19.12 54.16 44.84
CA THR A 846 17.65 54.22 45.00
C THR A 846 17.04 55.34 44.16
N ASP A 847 17.78 56.42 43.89
CA ASP A 847 17.32 57.54 43.06
C ASP A 847 17.35 57.23 41.55
N ASN A 848 18.36 56.51 41.04
CA ASN A 848 18.37 56.06 39.64
C ASN A 848 17.24 55.07 39.37
N LEU A 849 17.07 54.11 40.27
CA LEU A 849 15.99 53.14 40.23
C LEU A 849 14.62 53.83 40.33
N ARG A 850 14.46 54.81 41.22
CA ARG A 850 13.24 55.61 41.36
C ARG A 850 12.96 56.45 40.11
N GLN A 851 13.97 57.10 39.51
CA GLN A 851 13.82 57.84 38.25
C GLN A 851 13.41 56.91 37.10
N LEU A 852 14.00 55.72 37.01
CA LEU A 852 13.65 54.74 35.97
C LEU A 852 12.20 54.25 36.12
N TYR A 853 11.77 53.97 37.35
CA TYR A 853 10.39 53.58 37.65
C TYR A 853 9.40 54.73 37.41
N GLN A 854 9.74 55.96 37.83
CA GLN A 854 8.89 57.14 37.63
C GLN A 854 8.77 57.52 36.14
N LYS A 855 9.85 57.38 35.36
CA LYS A 855 9.87 57.65 33.91
C LYS A 855 8.95 56.72 33.13
N HIS A 856 8.64 55.54 33.68
CA HIS A 856 7.80 54.52 33.05
C HIS A 856 6.59 54.11 33.91
N LEU A 857 6.10 55.04 34.76
CA LEU A 857 4.95 54.85 35.66
C LEU A 857 3.85 54.00 34.98
N ILE A 858 3.70 52.78 35.49
CA ILE A 858 2.69 51.83 35.03
C ILE A 858 1.42 52.19 35.80
N ASP A 859 0.59 53.06 35.21
CA ASP A 859 -0.74 53.32 35.76
C ASP A 859 -1.51 52.00 35.77
N ALA A 860 -1.96 51.58 36.96
CA ALA A 860 -2.61 50.29 37.22
C ALA A 860 -3.96 50.10 36.50
N GLY A 861 -4.36 51.03 35.62
CA GLY A 861 -5.69 51.10 35.01
C GLY A 861 -5.77 51.17 33.48
N SER A 862 -4.69 50.98 32.71
CA SER A 862 -4.77 50.99 31.23
C SER A 862 -4.44 49.63 30.60
N ASN A 863 -5.08 49.34 29.45
CA ASN A 863 -5.09 48.07 28.69
C ASN A 863 -3.75 47.30 28.75
N THR A 864 -3.83 45.98 28.97
CA THR A 864 -2.68 45.06 29.15
C THR A 864 -1.59 45.20 28.07
N ASP A 865 -1.96 45.52 26.83
CA ASP A 865 -1.01 45.69 25.72
C ASP A 865 -0.17 46.97 25.83
N VAL A 866 -0.72 48.06 26.37
CA VAL A 866 0.00 49.33 26.57
C VAL A 866 0.97 49.21 27.74
N CYS A 867 0.59 48.49 28.80
CA CYS A 867 1.47 48.17 29.92
C CYS A 867 2.61 47.22 29.52
N LEU A 868 2.32 46.20 28.71
CA LEU A 868 3.34 45.29 28.18
C LEU A 868 4.28 46.00 27.19
N GLN A 869 3.78 46.91 26.35
CA GLN A 869 4.62 47.75 25.50
C GLN A 869 5.50 48.70 26.31
N LYS A 870 4.99 49.35 27.36
CA LYS A 870 5.81 50.22 28.22
C LYS A 870 6.84 49.44 29.03
N LEU A 871 6.51 48.23 29.48
CA LEU A 871 7.45 47.32 30.14
C LEU A 871 8.50 46.78 29.16
N ALA A 872 8.08 46.41 27.94
CA ALA A 872 8.99 46.00 26.87
C ALA A 872 9.91 47.16 26.47
N GLN A 873 9.41 48.39 26.36
CA GLN A 873 10.20 49.59 26.07
C GLN A 873 11.12 49.98 27.23
N PHE A 874 10.70 49.74 28.48
CA PHE A 874 11.55 49.90 29.66
C PHE A 874 12.72 48.91 29.65
N LEU A 875 12.43 47.63 29.39
CA LEU A 875 13.44 46.57 29.25
C LEU A 875 14.33 46.87 28.03
N GLN A 876 13.75 47.27 26.90
CA GLN A 876 14.45 47.60 25.66
C GLN A 876 15.33 48.84 25.83
N ASN A 877 14.90 49.93 26.48
CA ASN A 877 15.75 51.08 26.76
C ASN A 877 16.90 50.72 27.72
N LEU A 878 16.62 49.88 28.72
CA LEU A 878 17.65 49.32 29.62
C LEU A 878 18.62 48.38 28.89
N PHE A 879 18.21 47.85 27.73
CA PHE A 879 19.02 47.02 26.82
C PHE A 879 19.64 47.78 25.63
N GLU A 880 19.10 48.92 25.19
CA GLU A 880 19.49 49.68 23.98
C GLU A 880 20.41 50.86 24.30
N ASP A 881 20.25 51.53 25.44
CA ASP A 881 21.24 52.51 25.95
C ASP A 881 22.59 51.84 26.29
N ASN A 882 22.69 50.51 26.12
CA ASN A 882 23.89 49.69 26.28
C ASN A 882 24.88 49.73 25.10
N ARG A 883 24.65 50.51 24.03
CA ARG A 883 25.66 50.58 22.93
C ARG A 883 26.91 51.42 23.24
N GLU A 884 26.90 52.31 24.22
CA GLU A 884 28.12 53.05 24.63
C GLU A 884 28.81 52.45 25.88
N ILE A 885 28.22 51.48 26.57
CA ILE A 885 28.73 50.95 27.85
C ILE A 885 29.38 49.55 27.70
N PHE A 886 29.13 48.85 26.60
CA PHE A 886 29.61 47.47 26.37
C PHE A 886 30.43 47.30 25.07
N GLU A 887 31.24 48.28 24.68
CA GLU A 887 32.20 48.07 23.59
C GLU A 887 33.37 47.19 24.05
N GLN A 888 33.27 45.88 23.79
CA GLN A 888 34.32 45.13 23.09
C GLN A 888 33.80 43.75 22.66
N GLY A 889 33.28 43.73 21.43
CA GLY A 889 33.40 42.62 20.48
C GLY A 889 32.87 41.25 20.89
N GLN A 890 31.59 41.00 20.65
CA GLN A 890 31.12 39.72 20.11
C GLN A 890 29.71 39.86 19.51
N ILE A 891 29.47 39.14 18.41
CA ILE A 891 28.25 39.15 17.60
C ILE A 891 27.12 38.48 18.40
N HIS A 892 25.98 39.15 18.54
CA HIS A 892 24.81 38.64 19.27
C HIS A 892 23.95 37.70 18.41
N ASP A 893 23.66 36.51 18.94
CA ASP A 893 22.58 35.60 18.51
C ASP A 893 21.34 35.88 19.39
N GLU A 894 20.17 36.03 18.77
CA GLU A 894 18.91 36.45 19.40
C GLU A 894 18.32 35.41 20.39
N ASN A 895 18.96 34.24 20.55
CA ASN A 895 18.56 33.22 21.52
C ASN A 895 19.44 33.13 22.78
N LEU A 896 20.37 34.05 23.00
CA LEU A 896 21.16 34.09 24.25
C LEU A 896 20.34 34.65 25.41
N GLN A 897 19.58 33.79 26.08
CA GLN A 897 19.28 33.99 27.50
C GLN A 897 20.60 34.03 28.27
N PHE A 898 20.90 35.17 28.90
CA PHE A 898 22.05 35.33 29.79
C PHE A 898 22.06 34.23 30.86
N LEU A 899 23.00 33.29 30.73
CA LEU A 899 23.27 32.26 31.73
C LEU A 899 24.62 32.54 32.40
N VAL A 900 24.62 32.56 33.73
CA VAL A 900 25.82 32.42 34.53
C VAL A 900 26.42 31.03 34.27
N SER A 901 27.68 30.98 33.85
CA SER A 901 28.50 29.75 33.91
C SER A 901 29.08 29.63 35.31
N ILE A 902 28.77 28.53 36.00
CA ILE A 902 29.53 28.09 37.17
C ILE A 902 30.40 26.94 36.67
N ASN A 903 31.71 27.17 36.57
CA ASN A 903 32.65 26.09 36.28
C ASN A 903 32.56 25.03 37.40
N PRO A 904 32.48 23.72 37.09
CA PRO A 904 32.54 22.68 38.10
C PRO A 904 33.98 22.55 38.64
N PRO A 905 34.21 22.30 39.94
CA PRO A 905 35.50 21.82 40.40
C PRO A 905 35.69 20.35 40.02
N ALA A 906 36.96 19.95 39.89
CA ALA A 906 37.45 18.65 39.44
C ALA A 906 36.84 17.43 40.16
N PRO A 907 36.85 16.23 39.55
CA PRO A 907 36.17 15.05 40.08
C PRO A 907 36.98 14.42 41.23
N THR A 908 36.34 14.20 42.37
CA THR A 908 36.79 13.20 43.36
C THR A 908 35.92 11.95 43.25
N PRO A 909 36.52 10.74 43.18
CA PRO A 909 35.77 9.49 43.12
C PRO A 909 35.32 9.09 44.53
N ASN A 910 34.19 8.38 44.58
CA ASN A 910 33.64 7.66 45.73
C ASN A 910 32.99 8.51 46.83
N ARG A 911 31.65 8.64 46.76
CA ARG A 911 30.76 8.06 47.77
C ARG A 911 29.30 8.18 47.32
N ILE A 912 28.67 7.02 47.15
CA ILE A 912 27.23 6.88 47.22
C ILE A 912 26.82 7.17 48.67
N SER A 913 26.01 8.21 48.87
CA SER A 913 24.90 8.27 49.83
C SER A 913 24.20 9.61 49.68
N PHE A 914 22.92 9.65 50.08
CA PHE A 914 22.10 10.78 50.57
C PHE A 914 20.72 10.66 49.92
N SER A 915 19.76 9.94 50.51
CA SER A 915 18.90 10.37 51.63
C SER A 915 18.39 11.79 51.47
N HIS A 916 17.06 11.92 51.46
CA HIS A 916 16.27 13.15 51.28
C HIS A 916 16.84 14.44 51.87
N ASP A 917 17.75 15.10 51.16
CA ASP A 917 18.13 16.48 51.45
C ASP A 917 18.21 17.26 50.15
N PHE A 918 17.41 18.32 50.09
CA PHE A 918 17.28 19.27 48.98
C PHE A 918 18.60 20.06 48.87
N ASP A 919 19.41 19.79 47.84
CA ASP A 919 20.67 20.51 47.62
C ASP A 919 20.41 21.92 47.05
N LEU A 920 20.75 22.94 47.84
CA LEU A 920 20.59 24.36 47.54
C LEU A 920 21.67 24.90 46.60
N ASP A 921 22.83 24.21 46.47
CA ASP A 921 23.93 24.69 45.63
C ASP A 921 23.68 24.38 44.13
N THR A 922 22.78 23.45 43.83
CA THR A 922 22.40 23.06 42.46
C THR A 922 21.26 23.93 41.87
N CYS A 923 20.48 24.64 42.70
CA CYS A 923 19.46 25.61 42.27
C CYS A 923 20.06 26.99 41.99
#